data_AF-A0A502LSP2-F1
#
_entry.id   AF-A0A502LSP2-F1
#
_cell.length_a   1.000
_cell.length_b   1.000
_cell.length_c   1.000
_cell.angle_alpha   90.00
_cell.angle_beta   90.00
_cell.angle_gamma   90.00
#
_symmetry.space_group_name_H-M   'P 1'
#
loop_
_entity.id
_entity.type
_entity.pdbx_description
1 polymer ?
#
loop_
_entity_poly.entity_id
_entity_poly.type
_entity_poly.pdbx_seq_one_letter_code
_entity_poly.pdbx_strand_id
1 'polypeptide(L)'
;MSDEKRTWYQRTHQFTPYTKADGTAVSDEFDAIQASFERIPAMRDDGKGFAVSPVIPTPTEPNHPVPYSMLTETEKSVNNARDEVLEKAQQVAKNTETVATNTKTAINQANSATQSATSAAESSRSADESEDWARKWASNPIDEPVSGDKYSSYHYASKAAKSAENLSIAEKSVKTNADIAAQKADEAAKHAAKAKSIGDGYVEYEKVLNVPRADLNKIGITKLSSDLKSTSNEEAATIGALNSIVIRLDSLVCDSIQQLRHVEPVENNQQIYLKSYHAGSTKGGGYFVADLTDNASADNAGTVIVTGTGKRWKRVLGHTLGLEQFGAIGDGVADDTLAIKNALQAAYDTGCLLNISNGTYLISESLEFKRHFTIGTNVVFQAPENSQDVATNINLYFSRPCHLERTRFIYVNVYLSGQGAEDLIHHPTIVKMCTFNDSKLVIGSEHSITQHYEIAFNHFNTTKSRFLDAIAVKNCNHVKIMHNNIQEYGTGIFIGPKRSFAAQHIKIENNAIQSVMRPIYLVGTSMHRLANVSVVGNTVTRSLRDKTAAVQALYVSYCCGLYVDRNTLTSFGDVIKIDACIDSVITQNKTQCLDIYAGIRVLGCIATRILANTFYNWQPLSYGVLVLDNKTNTSVKKNLYGSYDLTVRDNFFYTNNRGLKIENTTLADIKNNKFYALKTPDADVRLLIFSENAALCSESDNLFFAPDGSALKYTKTLAAGTIHAVKPKKTTVSEPIITHSDTMLNGAKSYVITFSLGHVSDLKQHAGSFKTVSQWMNGSSATLAFNASAWNISTKKTADIVVDGFINDTYGIEDVWWAKSCLFIDKFNVLSCRDFTANTAASVPFMLGTAAMAEMAWQTAVFRSPLVVDGSLYDPISTGIISQNGYERDISARTALGQKGDGTYVLLVVDGRTGERGCTMKQAAEKLLRLGCVNAFNLDGGGSVTLWYKGQIINSPSDDKGEREVPSIFYVQGEIQGETSVL
;
A
#
# COMPACT_ATOMS: atom_id res chain seq x y z
N MET A 1 -25.02 -48.92 -78.38
CA MET A 1 -26.11 -49.89 -78.15
C MET A 1 -27.42 -49.12 -78.17
N SER A 2 -28.40 -49.69 -78.87
CA SER A 2 -29.65 -49.11 -79.37
C SER A 2 -30.68 -48.68 -78.31
N ASP A 3 -31.65 -47.88 -78.76
CA ASP A 3 -32.75 -47.17 -78.08
C ASP A 3 -33.77 -48.01 -77.27
N GLU A 4 -33.34 -48.95 -76.44
CA GLU A 4 -34.21 -49.56 -75.43
C GLU A 4 -33.48 -49.69 -74.10
N LYS A 5 -33.31 -48.57 -73.37
CA LYS A 5 -33.18 -48.64 -71.91
C LYS A 5 -34.55 -49.05 -71.35
N ARG A 6 -34.82 -50.37 -71.34
CA ARG A 6 -36.03 -50.96 -70.77
C ARG A 6 -36.11 -50.60 -69.29
N THR A 7 -36.94 -49.62 -68.96
CA THR A 7 -37.32 -49.25 -67.61
C THR A 7 -38.07 -50.43 -66.98
N TRP A 8 -37.59 -50.93 -65.83
CA TRP A 8 -38.10 -52.17 -65.21
C TRP A 8 -39.53 -52.02 -64.70
N TYR A 9 -39.95 -50.81 -64.35
CA TYR A 9 -41.33 -50.40 -64.11
C TYR A 9 -41.35 -48.87 -64.09
N GLN A 10 -42.33 -48.27 -64.74
CA GLN A 10 -42.56 -46.82 -64.68
C GLN A 10 -44.02 -46.60 -64.33
N ARG A 11 -44.25 -46.00 -63.17
CA ARG A 11 -45.60 -45.67 -62.69
C ARG A 11 -46.25 -44.68 -63.66
N THR A 12 -47.47 -44.97 -64.09
CA THR A 12 -48.24 -44.14 -65.03
C THR A 12 -49.42 -43.43 -64.35
N HIS A 13 -49.88 -43.93 -63.20
CA HIS A 13 -50.98 -43.36 -62.42
C HIS A 13 -50.54 -43.01 -60.99
N GLN A 14 -51.00 -41.87 -60.48
CA GLN A 14 -50.73 -41.41 -59.11
C GLN A 14 -52.03 -41.33 -58.31
N PHE A 15 -52.11 -42.10 -57.22
CA PHE A 15 -53.30 -42.15 -56.37
C PHE A 15 -53.13 -41.25 -55.14
N THR A 16 -54.09 -40.34 -54.95
CA THR A 16 -54.14 -39.44 -53.79
C THR A 16 -54.72 -40.18 -52.58
N PRO A 17 -54.11 -40.09 -51.39
CA PRO A 17 -54.60 -40.77 -50.19
C PRO A 17 -56.06 -40.38 -49.85
N TYR A 18 -56.87 -41.35 -49.41
CA TYR A 18 -58.26 -41.18 -48.92
C TYR A 18 -59.33 -40.84 -49.96
N THR A 19 -59.08 -41.09 -51.25
CA THR A 19 -60.11 -41.04 -52.31
C THR A 19 -60.41 -42.44 -52.85
N LYS A 20 -61.63 -42.70 -53.33
CA LYS A 20 -61.95 -43.96 -54.03
C LYS A 20 -61.16 -43.98 -55.34
N ALA A 21 -60.15 -44.84 -55.43
CA ALA A 21 -59.35 -45.02 -56.63
C ALA A 21 -60.19 -45.67 -57.75
N ASP A 22 -59.91 -45.26 -58.99
CA ASP A 22 -60.47 -45.90 -60.19
C ASP A 22 -59.94 -47.34 -60.29
N GLY A 23 -60.85 -48.31 -60.24
CA GLY A 23 -60.50 -49.73 -60.23
C GLY A 23 -59.74 -50.17 -61.48
N THR A 24 -59.96 -49.52 -62.62
CA THR A 24 -59.23 -49.82 -63.86
C THR A 24 -57.79 -49.29 -63.79
N ALA A 25 -57.58 -48.06 -63.34
CA ALA A 25 -56.24 -47.50 -63.17
C ALA A 25 -55.40 -48.25 -62.11
N VAL A 26 -56.04 -48.74 -61.05
CA VAL A 26 -55.37 -49.59 -60.05
C VAL A 26 -55.00 -50.94 -60.64
N SER A 27 -55.90 -51.55 -61.43
CA SER A 27 -55.61 -52.81 -62.14
C SER A 27 -54.44 -52.66 -63.11
N ASP A 28 -54.42 -51.60 -63.92
CA ASP A 28 -53.36 -51.34 -64.89
C ASP A 28 -51.99 -51.17 -64.23
N GLU A 29 -51.92 -50.50 -63.07
CA GLU A 29 -50.69 -50.40 -62.30
C GLU A 29 -50.28 -51.74 -61.68
N PHE A 30 -51.23 -52.53 -61.16
CA PHE A 30 -50.93 -53.87 -60.62
C PHE A 30 -50.46 -54.84 -61.71
N ASP A 31 -51.05 -54.80 -62.90
CA ASP A 31 -50.66 -55.63 -64.04
C ASP A 31 -49.28 -55.22 -64.56
N ALA A 32 -48.96 -53.92 -64.58
CA ALA A 32 -47.63 -53.43 -64.92
C ALA A 32 -46.56 -53.85 -63.88
N ILE A 33 -46.91 -53.85 -62.60
CA ILE A 33 -46.04 -54.36 -61.53
C ILE A 33 -45.85 -55.88 -61.67
N GLN A 34 -46.93 -56.62 -61.91
CA GLN A 34 -46.92 -58.08 -62.06
C GLN A 34 -46.08 -58.51 -63.27
N ALA A 35 -46.24 -57.85 -64.43
CA ALA A 35 -45.42 -58.08 -65.62
C ALA A 35 -43.93 -57.76 -65.42
N SER A 36 -43.61 -56.95 -64.41
CA SER A 36 -42.23 -56.65 -64.02
C SER A 36 -41.64 -57.73 -63.10
N PHE A 37 -42.46 -58.33 -62.23
CA PHE A 37 -42.08 -59.48 -61.41
C PHE A 37 -41.91 -60.78 -62.20
N GLU A 38 -42.68 -60.97 -63.27
CA GLU A 38 -42.56 -62.12 -64.18
C GLU A 38 -41.24 -62.16 -64.97
N ARG A 39 -40.44 -61.08 -64.92
CA ARG A 39 -39.10 -61.00 -65.53
C ARG A 39 -37.99 -61.44 -64.58
N ILE A 40 -38.30 -61.70 -63.31
CA ILE A 40 -37.35 -62.31 -62.35
C ILE A 40 -37.25 -63.80 -62.70
N PRO A 41 -36.04 -64.35 -62.91
CA PRO A 41 -35.89 -65.76 -63.25
C PRO A 41 -36.50 -66.67 -62.17
N ALA A 42 -36.97 -67.86 -62.56
CA ALA A 42 -37.50 -68.83 -61.60
C ALA A 42 -36.46 -69.18 -60.53
N MET A 43 -36.91 -69.41 -59.29
CA MET A 43 -36.07 -69.96 -58.24
C MET A 43 -35.65 -71.38 -58.59
N ARG A 44 -34.43 -71.76 -58.22
CA ARG A 44 -33.95 -73.14 -58.30
C ARG A 44 -34.76 -74.01 -57.36
N ASP A 45 -35.01 -75.25 -57.80
CA ASP A 45 -35.79 -76.23 -57.03
C ASP A 45 -35.15 -76.59 -55.67
N ASP A 46 -33.86 -76.30 -55.49
CA ASP A 46 -33.12 -76.47 -54.22
C ASP A 46 -33.33 -75.34 -53.20
N GLY A 47 -34.06 -74.28 -53.57
CA GLY A 47 -34.35 -73.12 -52.73
C GLY A 47 -33.15 -72.19 -52.48
N LYS A 48 -32.01 -72.36 -53.17
CA LYS A 48 -30.76 -71.63 -52.91
C LYS A 48 -30.43 -70.55 -53.96
N GLY A 49 -31.44 -69.95 -54.59
CA GLY A 49 -31.29 -68.80 -55.49
C GLY A 49 -31.99 -68.99 -56.84
N PHE A 50 -31.72 -68.10 -57.79
CA PHE A 50 -32.36 -68.09 -59.11
C PHE A 50 -31.70 -69.06 -60.10
N ALA A 51 -32.49 -69.64 -61.01
CA ALA A 51 -32.04 -70.64 -62.00
C ALA A 51 -31.01 -70.09 -63.00
N VAL A 52 -31.04 -68.78 -63.23
CA VAL A 52 -30.01 -68.01 -63.94
C VAL A 52 -29.75 -66.72 -63.16
N SER A 53 -28.48 -66.27 -63.11
CA SER A 53 -28.10 -65.05 -62.40
C SER A 53 -28.80 -63.82 -63.00
N PRO A 54 -29.57 -63.04 -62.22
CA PRO A 54 -30.10 -61.78 -62.71
C PRO A 54 -28.94 -60.81 -62.99
N VAL A 55 -29.00 -60.12 -64.13
CA VAL A 55 -27.99 -59.11 -64.50
C VAL A 55 -28.17 -57.88 -63.61
N ILE A 56 -27.27 -57.71 -62.65
CA ILE A 56 -27.15 -56.49 -61.84
C ILE A 56 -26.08 -55.61 -62.52
N PRO A 57 -26.42 -54.43 -63.06
CA PRO A 57 -25.42 -53.56 -63.69
C PRO A 57 -24.40 -53.06 -62.66
N THR A 58 -23.14 -52.96 -63.07
CA THR A 58 -21.99 -52.63 -62.21
C THR A 58 -22.06 -51.20 -61.63
N PRO A 59 -21.55 -50.95 -60.41
CA PRO A 59 -21.92 -49.80 -59.56
C PRO A 59 -21.32 -48.44 -59.93
N THR A 60 -20.74 -48.27 -61.12
CA THR A 60 -19.94 -47.08 -61.47
C THR A 60 -20.69 -46.04 -62.32
N GLU A 61 -22.01 -46.19 -62.52
CA GLU A 61 -22.80 -45.21 -63.28
C GLU A 61 -23.61 -44.26 -62.39
N PRO A 62 -23.77 -42.96 -62.78
CA PRO A 62 -24.39 -41.91 -61.96
C PRO A 62 -25.84 -42.13 -61.52
N ASN A 63 -26.54 -43.13 -62.07
CA ASN A 63 -27.97 -43.34 -61.88
C ASN A 63 -28.27 -44.54 -60.96
N HIS A 64 -27.31 -44.96 -60.14
CA HIS A 64 -27.48 -46.04 -59.16
C HIS A 64 -28.45 -45.60 -58.04
N PRO A 65 -29.41 -46.45 -57.59
CA PRO A 65 -30.47 -46.08 -56.64
C PRO A 65 -29.98 -45.67 -55.24
N VAL A 66 -28.70 -45.91 -54.93
CA VAL A 66 -27.98 -45.20 -53.86
C VAL A 66 -26.87 -44.39 -54.53
N PRO A 67 -27.06 -43.08 -54.76
CA PRO A 67 -26.09 -42.27 -55.48
C PRO A 67 -25.02 -41.73 -54.53
N TYR A 68 -23.85 -41.38 -55.07
CA TYR A 68 -22.79 -40.61 -54.40
C TYR A 68 -23.32 -39.34 -53.69
N SER A 69 -24.46 -38.80 -54.12
CA SER A 69 -25.20 -37.74 -53.43
C SER A 69 -25.70 -38.14 -52.04
N MET A 70 -26.16 -39.37 -51.82
CA MET A 70 -26.54 -39.85 -50.48
C MET A 70 -25.32 -39.98 -49.58
N LEU A 71 -24.15 -40.39 -50.08
CA LEU A 71 -22.92 -40.45 -49.27
C LEU A 71 -22.47 -39.05 -48.86
N THR A 72 -22.47 -38.10 -49.81
CA THR A 72 -22.06 -36.71 -49.55
C THR A 72 -23.09 -35.91 -48.73
N GLU A 73 -24.39 -36.16 -48.92
CA GLU A 73 -25.44 -35.61 -48.05
C GLU A 73 -25.39 -36.23 -46.65
N THR A 74 -25.08 -37.52 -46.53
CA THR A 74 -24.89 -38.17 -45.23
C THR A 74 -23.64 -37.64 -44.54
N GLU A 75 -22.51 -37.49 -45.22
CA GLU A 75 -21.31 -36.85 -44.68
C GLU A 75 -21.58 -35.41 -44.24
N LYS A 76 -22.29 -34.63 -45.05
CA LYS A 76 -22.65 -33.25 -44.69
C LYS A 76 -23.61 -33.20 -43.51
N SER A 77 -24.58 -34.11 -43.43
CA SER A 77 -25.49 -34.26 -42.29
C SER A 77 -24.76 -34.68 -41.01
N VAL A 78 -23.80 -35.61 -41.11
CA VAL A 78 -22.99 -36.08 -39.98
C VAL A 78 -22.04 -34.98 -39.50
N ASN A 79 -21.41 -34.23 -40.41
CA ASN A 79 -20.56 -33.10 -40.05
C ASN A 79 -21.35 -31.95 -39.42
N ASN A 80 -22.52 -31.62 -39.97
CA ASN A 80 -23.41 -30.62 -39.35
C ASN A 80 -23.88 -31.07 -37.96
N ALA A 81 -24.26 -32.33 -37.79
CA ALA A 81 -24.65 -32.88 -36.48
C ALA A 81 -23.47 -32.89 -35.49
N ARG A 82 -22.24 -33.18 -35.96
CA ARG A 82 -21.02 -33.12 -35.16
C ARG A 82 -20.74 -31.68 -34.70
N ASP A 83 -20.83 -30.72 -35.61
CA ASP A 83 -20.54 -29.31 -35.31
C ASP A 83 -21.63 -28.73 -34.37
N GLU A 84 -22.90 -29.12 -34.55
CA GLU A 84 -23.99 -28.77 -33.63
C GLU A 84 -23.83 -29.42 -32.25
N VAL A 85 -23.32 -30.66 -32.18
CA VAL A 85 -22.95 -31.31 -30.91
C VAL A 85 -21.77 -30.61 -30.26
N LEU A 86 -20.78 -30.15 -31.02
CA LEU A 86 -19.62 -29.42 -30.51
C LEU A 86 -20.02 -28.06 -29.95
N GLU A 87 -20.91 -27.34 -30.65
CA GLU A 87 -21.45 -26.05 -30.21
C GLU A 87 -22.32 -26.21 -28.94
N LYS A 88 -23.16 -27.26 -28.90
CA LYS A 88 -23.92 -27.61 -27.69
C LYS A 88 -23.00 -28.04 -26.53
N ALA A 89 -21.91 -28.74 -26.79
CA ALA A 89 -20.94 -29.11 -25.77
C ALA A 89 -20.21 -27.88 -25.20
N GLN A 90 -19.84 -26.91 -26.04
CA GLN A 90 -19.30 -25.62 -25.60
C GLN A 90 -20.32 -24.82 -24.79
N GLN A 91 -21.59 -24.82 -25.20
CA GLN A 91 -22.66 -24.18 -24.45
C GLN A 91 -22.90 -24.86 -23.09
N VAL A 92 -22.82 -26.19 -23.02
CA VAL A 92 -22.90 -26.95 -21.76
C VAL A 92 -21.70 -26.64 -20.86
N ALA A 93 -20.49 -26.51 -21.39
CA ALA A 93 -19.30 -26.11 -20.62
C ALA A 93 -19.46 -24.70 -20.03
N LYS A 94 -19.91 -23.73 -20.84
CA LYS A 94 -20.20 -22.36 -20.40
C LYS A 94 -21.32 -22.29 -19.36
N ASN A 95 -22.37 -23.11 -19.54
CA ASN A 95 -23.44 -23.23 -18.54
C ASN A 95 -22.94 -23.87 -17.26
N THR A 96 -22.02 -24.85 -17.34
CA THR A 96 -21.39 -25.49 -16.18
C THR A 96 -20.53 -24.49 -15.39
N GLU A 97 -19.75 -23.64 -16.07
CA GLU A 97 -19.01 -22.54 -15.44
C GLU A 97 -19.93 -21.51 -14.78
N THR A 98 -21.07 -21.21 -15.42
CA THR A 98 -22.08 -20.30 -14.87
C THR A 98 -22.73 -20.90 -13.62
N VAL A 99 -23.06 -22.19 -13.64
CA VAL A 99 -23.61 -22.92 -12.48
C VAL A 99 -22.59 -22.99 -11.36
N ALA A 100 -21.30 -23.25 -11.64
CA ALA A 100 -20.25 -23.24 -10.63
C ALA A 100 -20.08 -21.85 -9.99
N THR A 101 -20.14 -20.79 -10.81
CA THR A 101 -20.11 -19.39 -10.34
C THR A 101 -21.30 -19.07 -9.46
N ASN A 102 -22.51 -19.42 -9.89
CA ASN A 102 -23.73 -19.20 -9.13
C ASN A 102 -23.74 -20.01 -7.82
N THR A 103 -23.22 -21.24 -7.85
CA THR A 103 -23.05 -22.08 -6.66
C THR A 103 -22.07 -21.44 -5.67
N LYS A 104 -20.95 -20.91 -6.15
CA LYS A 104 -19.98 -20.19 -5.29
C LYS A 104 -20.57 -18.92 -4.69
N THR A 105 -21.38 -18.18 -5.46
CA THR A 105 -22.12 -17.01 -4.96
C THR A 105 -23.14 -17.41 -3.89
N ALA A 106 -23.88 -18.50 -4.09
CA ALA A 106 -24.83 -19.02 -3.09
C ALA A 106 -24.13 -19.50 -1.81
N ILE A 107 -22.97 -20.16 -1.92
CA ILE A 107 -22.14 -20.54 -0.77
C ILE A 107 -21.66 -19.31 0.00
N ASN A 108 -21.19 -18.27 -0.70
CA ASN A 108 -20.78 -17.02 -0.06
C ASN A 108 -21.94 -16.33 0.66
N GLN A 109 -23.12 -16.29 0.05
CA GLN A 109 -24.33 -15.74 0.68
C GLN A 109 -24.76 -16.56 1.90
N ALA A 110 -24.69 -17.89 1.84
CA ALA A 110 -24.97 -18.77 2.98
C ALA A 110 -23.96 -18.57 4.13
N ASN A 111 -22.67 -18.39 3.82
CA ASN A 111 -21.64 -18.07 4.80
C ASN A 111 -21.85 -16.70 5.45
N SER A 112 -22.22 -15.68 4.68
CA SER A 112 -22.59 -14.37 5.21
C SER A 112 -23.84 -14.40 6.07
N ALA A 113 -24.84 -15.22 5.70
CA ALA A 113 -26.02 -15.46 6.52
C ALA A 113 -25.68 -16.20 7.83
N THR A 114 -24.75 -17.15 7.78
CA THR A 114 -24.25 -17.88 8.95
C THR A 114 -23.50 -16.95 9.90
N GLN A 115 -22.62 -16.10 9.39
CA GLN A 115 -21.94 -15.06 10.18
C GLN A 115 -22.95 -14.09 10.80
N SER A 116 -23.96 -13.67 10.04
CA SER A 116 -25.02 -12.79 10.54
C SER A 116 -25.85 -13.47 11.64
N ALA A 117 -26.12 -14.77 11.53
CA ALA A 117 -26.78 -15.56 12.56
C ALA A 117 -25.90 -15.74 13.81
N THR A 118 -24.58 -15.93 13.65
CA THR A 118 -23.62 -15.96 14.77
C THR A 118 -23.58 -14.62 15.49
N SER A 119 -23.48 -13.50 14.77
CA SER A 119 -23.53 -12.16 15.38
C SER A 119 -24.86 -11.85 16.05
N ALA A 120 -25.98 -12.35 15.51
CA ALA A 120 -27.29 -12.26 16.16
C ALA A 120 -27.37 -13.10 17.45
N ALA A 121 -26.78 -14.31 17.45
CA ALA A 121 -26.69 -15.16 18.64
C ALA A 121 -25.76 -14.57 19.72
N GLU A 122 -24.64 -13.96 19.32
CA GLU A 122 -23.75 -13.21 20.22
C GLU A 122 -24.48 -12.00 20.81
N SER A 123 -25.22 -11.26 19.99
CA SER A 123 -26.05 -10.13 20.45
C SER A 123 -27.16 -10.59 21.40
N SER A 124 -27.78 -11.76 21.15
CA SER A 124 -28.76 -12.37 22.06
C SER A 124 -28.10 -12.72 23.39
N ARG A 125 -26.90 -13.32 23.39
CA ARG A 125 -26.16 -13.66 24.61
C ARG A 125 -25.77 -12.40 25.39
N SER A 126 -25.35 -11.33 24.72
CA SER A 126 -25.10 -10.03 25.35
C SER A 126 -26.38 -9.37 25.88
N ALA A 127 -27.53 -9.59 25.24
CA ALA A 127 -28.83 -9.13 25.73
C ALA A 127 -29.25 -9.93 26.97
N ASP A 128 -29.08 -11.26 26.99
CA ASP A 128 -29.34 -12.13 28.13
C ASP A 128 -28.43 -11.77 29.32
N GLU A 129 -27.15 -11.48 29.05
CA GLU A 129 -26.21 -10.97 30.05
C GLU A 129 -26.66 -9.62 30.60
N SER A 130 -27.09 -8.70 29.72
CA SER A 130 -27.60 -7.39 30.13
C SER A 130 -28.91 -7.51 30.93
N GLU A 131 -29.77 -8.46 30.60
CA GLU A 131 -30.98 -8.80 31.34
C GLU A 131 -30.65 -9.40 32.71
N ASP A 132 -29.62 -10.26 32.78
CA ASP A 132 -29.12 -10.84 34.03
C ASP A 132 -28.46 -9.79 34.94
N TRP A 133 -27.73 -8.83 34.37
CA TRP A 133 -27.22 -7.65 35.07
C TRP A 133 -28.37 -6.74 35.55
N ALA A 134 -29.41 -6.53 34.74
CA ALA A 134 -30.59 -5.78 35.12
C ALA A 134 -31.37 -6.47 36.25
N ARG A 135 -31.52 -7.81 36.21
CA ARG A 135 -32.10 -8.62 37.30
C ARG A 135 -31.27 -8.54 38.58
N LYS A 136 -29.94 -8.61 38.48
CA LYS A 136 -29.00 -8.47 39.62
C LYS A 136 -29.06 -7.07 40.24
N TRP A 137 -29.27 -6.04 39.43
CA TRP A 137 -29.41 -4.65 39.88
C TRP A 137 -30.82 -4.31 40.38
N ALA A 138 -31.82 -5.15 40.08
CA ALA A 138 -33.21 -4.99 40.54
C ALA A 138 -33.49 -5.57 41.94
N SER A 139 -32.48 -5.65 42.81
CA SER A 139 -32.67 -5.95 44.24
C SER A 139 -33.09 -4.70 45.04
N ASN A 140 -34.22 -4.08 44.64
CA ASN A 140 -35.19 -3.35 45.48
C ASN A 140 -36.39 -2.88 44.62
N PRO A 141 -37.59 -2.70 45.21
CA PRO A 141 -38.86 -2.94 44.53
C PRO A 141 -39.36 -1.80 43.64
N ILE A 142 -40.17 -2.27 42.69
CA ILE A 142 -40.98 -1.63 41.66
C ILE A 142 -41.78 -0.38 42.12
N ASP A 143 -41.85 0.58 41.19
CA ASP A 143 -42.84 1.68 41.03
C ASP A 143 -42.74 2.96 41.87
N GLU A 144 -41.70 3.80 41.66
CA GLU A 144 -41.89 5.27 41.60
C GLU A 144 -40.93 5.97 40.61
N PRO A 145 -41.39 7.00 39.85
CA PRO A 145 -40.57 7.73 38.89
C PRO A 145 -39.70 8.81 39.57
N VAL A 146 -38.39 8.79 39.31
CA VAL A 146 -37.42 9.77 39.86
C VAL A 146 -37.17 10.89 38.84
N SER A 147 -37.36 12.16 39.23
CA SER A 147 -37.14 13.34 38.38
C SER A 147 -35.72 13.90 38.45
N GLY A 148 -35.15 14.25 37.27
CA GLY A 148 -33.89 14.98 37.10
C GLY A 148 -32.81 14.14 36.42
N ASP A 149 -32.63 14.31 35.09
CA ASP A 149 -31.55 13.81 34.21
C ASP A 149 -30.83 12.51 34.60
N LYS A 150 -31.57 11.53 35.12
CA LYS A 150 -31.09 10.19 35.42
C LYS A 150 -32.06 9.18 34.80
N TYR A 151 -31.51 8.45 33.84
CA TYR A 151 -32.15 7.46 32.98
C TYR A 151 -32.95 6.41 33.77
N SER A 152 -34.24 6.25 33.48
CA SER A 152 -35.10 5.23 34.08
C SER A 152 -35.17 3.95 33.24
N SER A 153 -35.47 2.84 33.89
CA SER A 153 -35.71 1.48 33.36
C SER A 153 -36.69 1.43 32.18
N TYR A 154 -37.56 2.43 32.04
CA TYR A 154 -38.49 2.58 30.92
C TYR A 154 -37.80 2.75 29.54
N HIS A 155 -36.62 3.37 29.50
CA HIS A 155 -35.86 3.57 28.25
C HIS A 155 -35.30 2.26 27.67
N TYR A 156 -34.93 1.31 28.54
CA TYR A 156 -34.37 0.03 28.11
C TYR A 156 -35.46 -1.01 27.82
N ALA A 157 -36.57 -1.01 28.56
CA ALA A 157 -37.73 -1.86 28.27
C ALA A 157 -38.37 -1.54 26.90
N SER A 158 -38.46 -0.25 26.54
CA SER A 158 -38.98 0.19 25.23
C SER A 158 -38.03 -0.14 24.07
N LYS A 159 -36.71 -0.09 24.29
CA LYS A 159 -35.72 -0.58 23.32
C LYS A 159 -35.75 -2.09 23.14
N ALA A 160 -35.92 -2.86 24.23
CA ALA A 160 -36.04 -4.32 24.17
C ALA A 160 -37.31 -4.75 23.39
N ALA A 161 -38.45 -4.08 23.62
CA ALA A 161 -39.68 -4.34 22.88
C ALA A 161 -39.54 -4.04 21.38
N LYS A 162 -38.84 -2.96 21.00
CA LYS A 162 -38.56 -2.62 19.59
C LYS A 162 -37.60 -3.63 18.93
N SER A 163 -36.65 -4.17 19.70
CA SER A 163 -35.74 -5.21 19.24
C SER A 163 -36.46 -6.55 19.00
N ALA A 164 -37.41 -6.91 19.86
CA ALA A 164 -38.24 -8.10 19.70
C ALA A 164 -39.17 -8.00 18.46
N GLU A 165 -39.72 -6.81 18.18
CA GLU A 165 -40.49 -6.53 16.97
C GLU A 165 -39.64 -6.73 15.69
N ASN A 166 -38.40 -6.23 15.70
CA ASN A 166 -37.46 -6.40 14.59
C ASN A 166 -37.03 -7.86 14.37
N LEU A 167 -36.90 -8.63 15.46
CA LEU A 167 -36.55 -10.05 15.41
C LEU A 167 -37.69 -10.89 14.78
N SER A 168 -38.95 -10.58 15.11
CA SER A 168 -40.13 -11.22 14.52
C SER A 168 -40.24 -10.98 13.01
N ILE A 169 -39.84 -9.80 12.54
CA ILE A 169 -39.80 -9.45 11.10
C ILE A 169 -38.68 -10.21 10.38
N ALA A 170 -37.51 -10.36 11.01
CA ALA A 170 -36.40 -11.14 10.47
C ALA A 170 -36.74 -12.64 10.35
N GLU A 171 -37.43 -13.20 11.34
CA GLU A 171 -37.81 -14.62 11.38
C GLU A 171 -38.83 -14.98 10.26
N LYS A 172 -39.78 -14.09 9.95
CA LYS A 172 -40.69 -14.24 8.80
C LYS A 172 -39.96 -14.25 7.45
N SER A 173 -38.90 -13.47 7.32
CA SER A 173 -38.08 -13.41 6.09
C SER A 173 -37.26 -14.70 5.89
N VAL A 174 -36.70 -15.25 6.97
CA VAL A 174 -35.95 -16.52 6.95
C VAL A 174 -36.84 -17.70 6.54
N LYS A 175 -38.06 -17.78 7.05
CA LYS A 175 -39.01 -18.85 6.69
C LYS A 175 -39.38 -18.81 5.20
N THR A 176 -39.61 -17.62 4.66
CA THR A 176 -39.92 -17.42 3.23
C THR A 176 -38.75 -17.86 2.33
N ASN A 177 -37.51 -17.53 2.72
CA ASN A 177 -36.31 -17.94 1.97
C ASN A 177 -36.02 -19.44 2.06
N ALA A 178 -36.31 -20.07 3.20
CA ALA A 178 -36.20 -21.51 3.37
C ALA A 178 -37.22 -22.26 2.50
N ASP A 179 -38.45 -21.76 2.41
CA ASP A 179 -39.51 -22.34 1.56
C ASP A 179 -39.17 -22.22 0.06
N ILE A 180 -38.57 -21.10 -0.36
CA ILE A 180 -38.08 -20.91 -1.74
C ILE A 180 -36.91 -21.86 -2.05
N ALA A 181 -35.97 -22.03 -1.10
CA ALA A 181 -34.86 -22.97 -1.26
C ALA A 181 -35.34 -24.43 -1.36
N ALA A 182 -36.35 -24.80 -0.57
CA ALA A 182 -36.97 -26.12 -0.64
C ALA A 182 -37.70 -26.35 -1.99
N GLN A 183 -38.44 -25.36 -2.50
CA GLN A 183 -39.07 -25.43 -3.82
C GLN A 183 -38.04 -25.57 -4.95
N LYS A 184 -36.92 -24.84 -4.88
CA LYS A 184 -35.85 -24.94 -5.89
C LYS A 184 -35.09 -26.26 -5.83
N ALA A 185 -34.94 -26.85 -4.65
CA ALA A 185 -34.40 -28.20 -4.51
C ALA A 185 -35.34 -29.26 -5.13
N ASP A 186 -36.66 -29.12 -4.96
CA ASP A 186 -37.66 -30.02 -5.54
C ASP A 186 -37.76 -29.89 -7.07
N GLU A 187 -37.66 -28.68 -7.61
CA GLU A 187 -37.51 -28.43 -9.05
C GLU A 187 -36.22 -29.06 -9.61
N ALA A 188 -35.09 -28.90 -8.93
CA ALA A 188 -33.82 -29.50 -9.32
C ALA A 188 -33.88 -31.04 -9.29
N ALA A 189 -34.55 -31.63 -8.30
CA ALA A 189 -34.78 -33.08 -8.23
C ALA A 189 -35.67 -33.57 -9.38
N LYS A 190 -36.74 -32.85 -9.75
CA LYS A 190 -37.59 -33.16 -10.91
C LYS A 190 -36.84 -33.05 -12.23
N HIS A 191 -35.97 -32.05 -12.38
CA HIS A 191 -35.09 -31.92 -13.55
C HIS A 191 -34.04 -33.02 -13.63
N ALA A 192 -33.45 -33.42 -12.50
CA ALA A 192 -32.53 -34.55 -12.42
C ALA A 192 -33.24 -35.89 -12.74
N ALA A 193 -34.48 -36.08 -12.27
CA ALA A 193 -35.28 -37.25 -12.61
C ALA A 193 -35.68 -37.29 -14.10
N LYS A 194 -35.96 -36.12 -14.71
CA LYS A 194 -36.22 -36.01 -16.15
C LYS A 194 -34.95 -36.28 -16.97
N ALA A 195 -33.81 -35.75 -16.56
CA ALA A 195 -32.51 -36.04 -17.17
C ALA A 195 -32.13 -37.53 -17.03
N LYS A 196 -32.48 -38.15 -15.91
CA LYS A 196 -32.38 -39.59 -15.70
C LYS A 196 -33.33 -40.36 -16.62
N SER A 197 -34.57 -39.93 -16.83
CA SER A 197 -35.49 -40.60 -17.79
C SER A 197 -35.06 -40.46 -19.26
N ILE A 198 -34.28 -39.42 -19.59
CA ILE A 198 -33.72 -39.20 -20.93
C ILE A 198 -32.41 -40.01 -21.10
N GLY A 199 -31.61 -40.15 -20.03
CA GLY A 199 -30.40 -40.97 -19.99
C GLY A 199 -30.65 -42.48 -19.85
N ASP A 200 -31.76 -42.86 -19.19
CA ASP A 200 -32.27 -44.23 -19.05
C ASP A 200 -33.10 -44.67 -20.26
N GLY A 201 -33.02 -43.94 -21.38
CA GLY A 201 -33.49 -44.36 -22.70
C GLY A 201 -32.68 -45.54 -23.26
N TYR A 202 -32.49 -46.58 -22.45
CA TYR A 202 -32.34 -47.93 -22.94
C TYR A 202 -33.65 -48.30 -23.65
N VAL A 203 -33.56 -48.38 -24.98
CA VAL A 203 -34.38 -49.32 -25.74
C VAL A 203 -34.14 -50.70 -25.13
N GLU A 204 -35.22 -51.37 -24.71
CA GLU A 204 -35.21 -52.77 -24.27
C GLU A 204 -34.54 -53.64 -25.34
N TYR A 205 -33.26 -53.95 -25.17
CA TYR A 205 -32.48 -54.79 -26.08
C TYR A 205 -32.82 -56.28 -25.95
N GLU A 206 -33.75 -56.65 -25.06
CA GLU A 206 -34.20 -58.03 -24.85
C GLU A 206 -35.31 -58.47 -25.84
N LYS A 207 -35.77 -57.58 -26.75
CA LYS A 207 -36.76 -57.93 -27.78
C LYS A 207 -36.20 -58.02 -29.22
N VAL A 208 -34.88 -57.96 -29.41
CA VAL A 208 -34.24 -58.25 -30.70
C VAL A 208 -33.26 -59.41 -30.54
N LEU A 209 -33.80 -60.62 -30.72
CA LEU A 209 -33.03 -61.86 -30.88
C LEU A 209 -32.24 -61.83 -32.20
N ASN A 210 -30.99 -62.29 -32.13
CA ASN A 210 -30.08 -62.68 -33.22
C ASN A 210 -29.23 -61.61 -33.95
N VAL A 211 -28.32 -60.95 -33.22
CA VAL A 211 -27.06 -60.49 -33.82
C VAL A 211 -25.88 -61.00 -32.97
N PRO A 212 -24.94 -61.79 -33.51
CA PRO A 212 -23.82 -62.33 -32.74
C PRO A 212 -22.92 -61.20 -32.24
N ARG A 213 -22.67 -61.12 -30.94
CA ARG A 213 -21.67 -60.22 -30.35
C ARG A 213 -20.40 -60.99 -30.00
N ALA A 214 -19.26 -60.48 -30.42
CA ALA A 214 -17.95 -60.98 -30.07
C ALA A 214 -17.60 -60.60 -28.63
N ASP A 215 -17.16 -61.59 -27.86
CA ASP A 215 -16.70 -61.47 -26.47
C ASP A 215 -15.29 -60.88 -26.42
N LEU A 216 -15.12 -59.78 -25.69
CA LEU A 216 -13.84 -59.07 -25.51
C LEU A 216 -12.87 -59.77 -24.53
N ASN A 217 -13.26 -60.91 -23.94
CA ASN A 217 -12.40 -61.67 -23.02
C ASN A 217 -11.70 -62.90 -23.64
N LYS A 218 -11.53 -62.97 -24.96
CA LYS A 218 -10.65 -63.98 -25.59
C LYS A 218 -9.81 -63.44 -26.75
N ILE A 219 -8.49 -63.53 -26.57
CA ILE A 219 -7.48 -63.80 -27.61
C ILE A 219 -7.27 -62.67 -28.65
N GLY A 220 -7.18 -61.40 -28.21
CA GLY A 220 -6.93 -60.27 -29.13
C GLY A 220 -5.53 -59.63 -29.04
N ILE A 221 -4.99 -59.48 -27.84
CA ILE A 221 -3.78 -58.64 -27.62
C ILE A 221 -2.51 -59.50 -27.48
N THR A 222 -2.63 -60.77 -27.08
CA THR A 222 -1.48 -61.69 -26.95
C THR A 222 -1.01 -62.29 -28.29
N LYS A 223 -1.61 -61.91 -29.43
CA LYS A 223 -1.29 -62.49 -30.75
C LYS A 223 -0.63 -61.53 -31.75
N LEU A 224 -0.45 -60.25 -31.40
CA LEU A 224 0.28 -59.30 -32.25
C LEU A 224 1.78 -59.24 -31.97
N SER A 225 2.25 -59.86 -30.88
CA SER A 225 3.69 -59.97 -30.56
C SER A 225 4.31 -61.30 -31.00
N SER A 226 3.52 -62.35 -31.32
CA SER A 226 4.03 -63.66 -31.73
C SER A 226 4.26 -63.82 -33.23
N ASP A 227 3.59 -63.02 -34.06
CA ASP A 227 3.59 -63.21 -35.53
C ASP A 227 4.67 -62.35 -36.25
N LEU A 228 5.53 -61.65 -35.50
CA LEU A 228 6.72 -60.95 -36.00
C LEU A 228 7.87 -61.88 -36.43
N LYS A 229 7.63 -63.19 -36.54
CA LYS A 229 8.60 -64.20 -37.02
C LYS A 229 7.97 -65.07 -38.11
N SER A 230 7.67 -64.47 -39.26
CA SER A 230 7.23 -65.18 -40.46
C SER A 230 7.94 -64.63 -41.69
N THR A 231 8.48 -65.52 -42.52
CA THR A 231 9.42 -65.25 -43.62
C THR A 231 8.72 -65.18 -44.98
N SER A 232 7.80 -64.23 -45.18
CA SER A 232 7.13 -64.03 -46.48
C SER A 232 7.42 -62.64 -47.04
N ASN A 233 7.84 -62.57 -48.32
CA ASN A 233 8.42 -61.38 -48.94
C ASN A 233 7.40 -60.28 -49.36
N GLU A 234 6.10 -60.52 -49.22
CA GLU A 234 5.05 -59.52 -49.55
C GLU A 234 4.52 -58.76 -48.31
N GLU A 235 4.77 -59.25 -47.09
CA GLU A 235 4.38 -58.58 -45.84
C GLU A 235 5.43 -57.57 -45.33
N ALA A 236 6.66 -57.64 -45.85
CA ALA A 236 7.76 -56.73 -45.50
C ALA A 236 7.49 -55.27 -45.90
N ALA A 237 6.73 -55.03 -46.99
CA ALA A 237 6.37 -53.68 -47.43
C ALA A 237 5.27 -53.05 -46.55
N THR A 238 4.31 -53.85 -46.09
CA THR A 238 3.20 -53.40 -45.24
C THR A 238 3.65 -53.20 -43.80
N ILE A 239 4.52 -54.07 -43.28
CA ILE A 239 5.21 -53.90 -41.99
C ILE A 239 6.18 -52.71 -42.06
N GLY A 240 6.88 -52.52 -43.19
CA GLY A 240 7.73 -51.34 -43.43
C GLY A 240 6.94 -50.04 -43.47
N ALA A 241 5.75 -50.03 -44.09
CA ALA A 241 4.86 -48.88 -44.14
C ALA A 241 4.27 -48.55 -42.75
N LEU A 242 3.79 -49.54 -42.01
CA LEU A 242 3.31 -49.35 -40.63
C LEU A 242 4.45 -48.88 -39.70
N ASN A 243 5.62 -49.49 -39.77
CA ASN A 243 6.79 -49.02 -39.02
C ASN A 243 7.17 -47.59 -39.44
N SER A 244 7.08 -47.22 -40.71
CA SER A 244 7.35 -45.85 -41.15
C SER A 244 6.34 -44.81 -40.62
N ILE A 245 5.08 -45.21 -40.46
CA ILE A 245 4.01 -44.37 -39.91
C ILE A 245 4.14 -44.26 -38.38
N VAL A 246 4.43 -45.37 -37.70
CA VAL A 246 4.69 -45.40 -36.25
C VAL A 246 5.95 -44.60 -35.91
N ILE A 247 7.04 -44.76 -36.67
CA ILE A 247 8.27 -43.96 -36.53
C ILE A 247 8.00 -42.47 -36.81
N ARG A 248 7.16 -42.14 -37.81
CA ARG A 248 6.76 -40.75 -38.09
C ARG A 248 5.89 -40.17 -36.97
N LEU A 249 4.94 -40.92 -36.42
CA LEU A 249 4.10 -40.48 -35.29
C LEU A 249 4.91 -40.32 -34.00
N ASP A 250 5.84 -41.24 -33.73
CA ASP A 250 6.79 -41.14 -32.61
C ASP A 250 7.75 -39.95 -32.78
N SER A 251 8.08 -39.55 -34.03
CA SER A 251 8.89 -38.36 -34.29
C SER A 251 8.15 -37.02 -34.11
N LEU A 252 6.83 -37.05 -33.95
CA LEU A 252 5.98 -35.86 -33.73
C LEU A 252 5.60 -35.65 -32.25
N VAL A 253 6.14 -36.48 -31.35
CA VAL A 253 5.98 -36.35 -29.90
C VAL A 253 7.34 -36.50 -29.22
N CYS A 254 7.62 -35.65 -28.24
CA CYS A 254 8.82 -35.79 -27.40
C CYS A 254 8.46 -35.75 -25.92
N ASP A 255 9.19 -36.50 -25.10
CA ASP A 255 8.92 -36.69 -23.68
C ASP A 255 9.46 -35.54 -22.82
N SER A 256 10.48 -34.82 -23.29
CA SER A 256 11.15 -33.76 -22.52
C SER A 256 11.86 -32.74 -23.39
N ILE A 257 12.18 -31.58 -22.82
CA ILE A 257 13.01 -30.55 -23.49
C ILE A 257 14.40 -31.09 -23.80
N GLN A 258 14.95 -31.95 -22.94
CA GLN A 258 16.23 -32.60 -23.20
C GLN A 258 16.16 -33.46 -24.47
N GLN A 259 15.08 -34.21 -24.67
CA GLN A 259 14.87 -34.95 -25.91
C GLN A 259 14.64 -34.02 -27.10
N LEU A 260 13.83 -32.97 -26.94
CA LEU A 260 13.51 -32.02 -28.02
C LEU A 260 14.76 -31.37 -28.64
N ARG A 261 15.81 -31.08 -27.84
CA ARG A 261 17.10 -30.57 -28.34
C ARG A 261 17.83 -31.53 -29.29
N HIS A 262 17.47 -32.81 -29.29
CA HIS A 262 18.03 -33.85 -30.15
C HIS A 262 17.09 -34.24 -31.30
N VAL A 263 15.88 -33.68 -31.36
CA VAL A 263 14.93 -33.91 -32.46
C VAL A 263 15.11 -32.81 -33.50
N GLU A 264 15.71 -33.17 -34.64
CA GLU A 264 15.97 -32.22 -35.72
C GLU A 264 14.74 -32.05 -36.62
N PRO A 265 14.23 -30.81 -36.80
CA PRO A 265 13.15 -30.59 -37.75
C PRO A 265 13.63 -30.80 -39.19
N VAL A 266 12.80 -31.47 -39.98
CA VAL A 266 13.07 -31.82 -41.38
C VAL A 266 12.48 -30.82 -42.37
N GLU A 267 11.46 -30.07 -41.97
CA GLU A 267 10.82 -29.04 -42.80
C GLU A 267 10.40 -27.81 -41.97
N ASN A 268 10.26 -26.66 -42.64
CA ASN A 268 9.82 -25.43 -41.99
C ASN A 268 8.35 -25.54 -41.57
N ASN A 269 8.00 -24.96 -40.43
CA ASN A 269 6.68 -25.06 -39.78
C ASN A 269 6.26 -26.48 -39.34
N GLN A 270 7.19 -27.45 -39.33
CA GLN A 270 6.93 -28.76 -38.74
C GLN A 270 6.47 -28.57 -37.28
N GLN A 271 5.45 -29.33 -36.85
CA GLN A 271 4.95 -29.31 -35.48
C GLN A 271 5.45 -30.52 -34.69
N ILE A 272 5.73 -30.31 -33.41
CA ILE A 272 6.03 -31.38 -32.45
C ILE A 272 5.33 -31.11 -31.13
N TYR A 273 4.77 -32.15 -30.52
CA TYR A 273 4.16 -32.06 -29.21
C TYR A 273 5.15 -32.46 -28.11
N LEU A 274 5.42 -31.56 -27.18
CA LEU A 274 6.17 -31.83 -25.96
C LEU A 274 5.22 -32.29 -24.86
N LYS A 275 5.40 -33.50 -24.33
CA LYS A 275 4.56 -34.02 -23.24
C LYS A 275 4.74 -33.22 -21.95
N SER A 276 5.99 -33.00 -21.54
CA SER A 276 6.34 -32.28 -20.33
C SER A 276 7.75 -31.67 -20.46
N TYR A 277 8.10 -30.74 -19.58
CA TYR A 277 9.44 -30.17 -19.59
C TYR A 277 10.50 -31.21 -19.21
N HIS A 278 10.29 -31.83 -18.05
CA HIS A 278 11.11 -32.92 -17.49
C HIS A 278 10.48 -34.26 -17.88
N ALA A 279 11.30 -35.27 -18.18
CA ALA A 279 10.80 -36.61 -18.52
C ALA A 279 9.99 -37.21 -17.35
N GLY A 280 8.83 -37.80 -17.65
CA GLY A 280 7.94 -38.38 -16.64
C GLY A 280 7.13 -37.38 -15.81
N SER A 281 7.28 -36.08 -16.05
CA SER A 281 6.43 -35.04 -15.45
C SER A 281 5.11 -34.89 -16.22
N THR A 282 4.18 -34.11 -15.67
CA THR A 282 2.91 -33.72 -16.33
C THR A 282 2.85 -32.22 -16.64
N LYS A 283 3.93 -31.47 -16.37
CA LYS A 283 3.96 -30.01 -16.45
C LYS A 283 4.94 -29.50 -17.52
N GLY A 284 4.68 -28.32 -18.06
CA GLY A 284 5.59 -27.60 -18.97
C GLY A 284 5.56 -28.04 -20.45
N GLY A 285 4.67 -28.96 -20.80
CA GLY A 285 4.44 -29.43 -22.17
C GLY A 285 3.79 -28.40 -23.10
N GLY A 286 3.45 -28.82 -24.31
CA GLY A 286 2.78 -28.00 -25.33
C GLY A 286 3.37 -28.17 -26.73
N TYR A 287 2.77 -27.51 -27.71
CA TYR A 287 3.21 -27.57 -29.11
C TYR A 287 4.39 -26.64 -29.38
N PHE A 288 5.31 -27.11 -30.22
CA PHE A 288 6.37 -26.33 -30.83
C PHE A 288 6.29 -26.42 -32.35
N VAL A 289 6.70 -25.35 -33.01
CA VAL A 289 6.77 -25.21 -34.47
C VAL A 289 8.22 -24.93 -34.85
N ALA A 290 8.74 -25.63 -35.85
CA ALA A 290 10.08 -25.38 -36.38
C ALA A 290 10.10 -24.08 -37.18
N ASP A 291 11.02 -23.17 -36.83
CA ASP A 291 11.33 -22.00 -37.64
C ASP A 291 12.76 -22.16 -38.18
N LEU A 292 12.86 -22.64 -39.42
CA LEU A 292 14.13 -22.82 -40.11
C LEU A 292 14.69 -21.52 -40.69
N THR A 293 13.95 -20.41 -40.57
CA THR A 293 14.40 -19.09 -41.02
C THR A 293 15.11 -18.32 -39.90
N ASP A 294 14.84 -18.67 -38.64
CA ASP A 294 15.50 -18.07 -37.48
C ASP A 294 16.84 -18.74 -37.16
N ASN A 295 17.91 -18.01 -37.44
CA ASN A 295 19.28 -18.43 -37.13
C ASN A 295 19.90 -17.65 -35.95
N ALA A 296 19.17 -16.72 -35.34
CA ALA A 296 19.71 -15.72 -34.41
C ALA A 296 19.24 -15.92 -32.96
N SER A 297 17.98 -16.32 -32.75
CA SER A 297 17.43 -16.43 -31.40
C SER A 297 18.19 -17.46 -30.57
N ALA A 298 18.54 -17.10 -29.33
CA ALA A 298 19.18 -17.99 -28.37
C ALA A 298 18.18 -19.01 -27.80
N ASP A 299 18.69 -20.17 -27.36
CA ASP A 299 17.92 -21.11 -26.53
C ASP A 299 17.62 -20.44 -25.19
N ASN A 300 16.35 -20.28 -24.86
CA ASN A 300 15.91 -19.71 -23.58
C ASN A 300 15.28 -20.76 -22.68
N ALA A 301 15.45 -22.04 -23.03
CA ALA A 301 14.95 -23.19 -22.33
C ALA A 301 13.44 -23.15 -22.11
N GLY A 302 12.64 -22.55 -23.01
CA GLY A 302 11.18 -22.58 -22.85
C GLY A 302 10.39 -22.22 -24.09
N THR A 303 10.50 -20.98 -24.58
CA THR A 303 9.79 -20.55 -25.80
C THR A 303 10.61 -20.74 -27.06
N VAL A 304 11.94 -20.80 -26.93
CA VAL A 304 12.88 -21.09 -28.01
C VAL A 304 13.83 -22.19 -27.54
N ILE A 305 13.83 -23.30 -28.27
CA ILE A 305 14.73 -24.45 -28.04
C ILE A 305 15.61 -24.60 -29.27
N VAL A 306 16.92 -24.66 -29.08
CA VAL A 306 17.90 -24.78 -30.17
C VAL A 306 18.43 -26.21 -30.20
N THR A 307 18.38 -26.84 -31.38
CA THR A 307 18.85 -28.21 -31.58
C THR A 307 20.38 -28.27 -31.67
N GLY A 308 20.95 -29.47 -31.62
CA GLY A 308 22.40 -29.69 -31.77
C GLY A 308 22.99 -29.13 -33.07
N THR A 309 22.20 -29.08 -34.16
CA THR A 309 22.62 -28.45 -35.43
C THR A 309 22.29 -26.96 -35.53
N GLY A 310 21.71 -26.36 -34.49
CA GLY A 310 21.37 -24.93 -34.44
C GLY A 310 19.99 -24.57 -34.98
N LYS A 311 19.11 -25.52 -35.28
CA LYS A 311 17.72 -25.22 -35.71
C LYS A 311 16.84 -24.83 -34.52
N ARG A 312 15.80 -24.03 -34.74
CA ARG A 312 14.97 -23.47 -33.66
C ARG A 312 13.57 -24.09 -33.65
N TRP A 313 13.21 -24.68 -32.51
CA TRP A 313 11.83 -24.97 -32.15
C TRP A 313 11.24 -23.78 -31.38
N LYS A 314 10.13 -23.24 -31.87
CA LYS A 314 9.41 -22.12 -31.26
C LYS A 314 8.12 -22.62 -30.63
N ARG A 315 7.93 -22.34 -29.33
CA ARG A 315 6.70 -22.72 -28.63
C ARG A 315 5.51 -22.00 -29.25
N VAL A 316 4.42 -22.71 -29.50
CA VAL A 316 3.14 -22.11 -29.87
C VAL A 316 2.59 -21.40 -28.64
N LEU A 317 2.62 -20.06 -28.67
CA LEU A 317 2.23 -19.24 -27.53
C LEU A 317 0.71 -19.02 -27.50
N GLY A 318 0.14 -19.10 -26.30
CA GLY A 318 -1.18 -18.52 -25.98
C GLY A 318 -1.03 -17.14 -25.34
N HIS A 319 -2.01 -16.73 -24.54
CA HIS A 319 -1.94 -15.46 -23.80
C HIS A 319 -1.14 -15.54 -22.49
N THR A 320 -0.78 -16.74 -22.04
CA THR A 320 -0.15 -16.98 -20.73
C THR A 320 1.11 -17.85 -20.84
N LEU A 321 2.10 -17.59 -19.99
CA LEU A 321 3.29 -18.40 -19.81
C LEU A 321 3.39 -18.92 -18.37
N GLY A 322 3.69 -20.21 -18.18
CA GLY A 322 3.86 -20.82 -16.87
C GLY A 322 5.33 -21.06 -16.53
N LEU A 323 5.69 -21.05 -15.25
CA LEU A 323 7.08 -21.29 -14.82
C LEU A 323 7.59 -22.68 -15.23
N GLU A 324 6.73 -23.69 -15.23
CA GLU A 324 7.11 -25.07 -15.56
C GLU A 324 7.42 -25.24 -17.06
N GLN A 325 6.96 -24.32 -17.92
CA GLN A 325 7.33 -24.31 -19.34
C GLN A 325 8.81 -23.95 -19.55
N PHE A 326 9.48 -23.43 -18.51
CA PHE A 326 10.90 -23.10 -18.45
C PHE A 326 11.67 -24.02 -17.49
N GLY A 327 11.01 -25.06 -16.98
CA GLY A 327 11.64 -26.09 -16.17
C GLY A 327 11.55 -25.93 -14.67
N ALA A 328 10.77 -24.97 -14.16
CA ALA A 328 10.54 -24.87 -12.73
C ALA A 328 9.82 -26.13 -12.23
N ILE A 329 10.29 -26.70 -11.13
CA ILE A 329 9.77 -27.91 -10.50
C ILE A 329 8.81 -27.52 -9.37
N GLY A 330 9.19 -26.55 -8.52
CA GLY A 330 8.34 -26.08 -7.44
C GLY A 330 8.17 -27.10 -6.29
N ASP A 331 9.20 -27.89 -5.99
CA ASP A 331 9.21 -28.91 -4.92
C ASP A 331 9.90 -28.45 -3.63
N GLY A 332 10.52 -27.27 -3.63
CA GLY A 332 11.30 -26.70 -2.52
C GLY A 332 12.70 -27.28 -2.36
N VAL A 333 13.13 -28.14 -3.29
CA VAL A 333 14.43 -28.81 -3.28
C VAL A 333 15.27 -28.42 -4.49
N ALA A 334 14.67 -28.45 -5.68
CA ALA A 334 15.33 -28.02 -6.90
C ALA A 334 15.40 -26.49 -6.96
N ASP A 335 16.57 -25.95 -7.32
CA ASP A 335 16.74 -24.51 -7.50
C ASP A 335 16.05 -24.05 -8.80
N ASP A 336 14.93 -23.35 -8.64
CA ASP A 336 14.07 -22.88 -9.71
C ASP A 336 14.50 -21.51 -10.27
N THR A 337 15.57 -20.91 -9.73
CA THR A 337 16.00 -19.54 -10.05
C THR A 337 16.14 -19.29 -11.55
N LEU A 338 16.87 -20.16 -12.25
CA LEU A 338 17.12 -19.99 -13.70
C LEU A 338 15.84 -20.11 -14.52
N ALA A 339 14.98 -21.07 -14.18
CA ALA A 339 13.70 -21.27 -14.85
C ALA A 339 12.79 -20.05 -14.68
N ILE A 340 12.73 -19.49 -13.47
CA ILE A 340 11.92 -18.30 -13.19
C ILE A 340 12.49 -17.08 -13.93
N LYS A 341 13.81 -16.88 -13.96
CA LYS A 341 14.43 -15.78 -14.74
C LYS A 341 14.09 -15.88 -16.23
N ASN A 342 14.20 -17.08 -16.81
CA ASN A 342 13.87 -17.29 -18.22
C ASN A 342 12.39 -17.03 -18.49
N ALA A 343 11.49 -17.49 -17.59
CA ALA A 343 10.06 -17.24 -17.70
C ALA A 343 9.72 -15.74 -17.60
N LEU A 344 10.34 -15.02 -16.68
CA LEU A 344 10.19 -13.57 -16.51
C LEU A 344 10.62 -12.81 -17.76
N GLN A 345 11.79 -13.15 -18.31
CA GLN A 345 12.32 -12.52 -19.52
C GLN A 345 11.44 -12.83 -20.73
N ALA A 346 11.03 -14.09 -20.91
CA ALA A 346 10.17 -14.47 -22.03
C ALA A 346 8.78 -13.80 -21.94
N ALA A 347 8.19 -13.68 -20.75
CA ALA A 347 6.96 -12.92 -20.55
C ALA A 347 7.15 -11.43 -20.86
N TYR A 348 8.34 -10.88 -20.58
CA TYR A 348 8.69 -9.52 -20.95
C TYR A 348 8.75 -9.33 -22.48
N ASP A 349 9.51 -10.19 -23.16
CA ASP A 349 9.76 -10.07 -24.60
C ASP A 349 8.51 -10.35 -25.44
N THR A 350 7.67 -11.30 -25.01
CA THR A 350 6.47 -11.72 -25.75
C THR A 350 5.22 -10.93 -25.37
N GLY A 351 5.24 -10.24 -24.23
CA GLY A 351 4.08 -9.54 -23.68
C GLY A 351 3.04 -10.44 -23.01
N CYS A 352 3.25 -11.76 -22.95
CA CYS A 352 2.35 -12.71 -22.31
C CYS A 352 2.17 -12.44 -20.80
N LEU A 353 1.02 -12.84 -20.26
CA LEU A 353 0.78 -12.82 -18.81
C LEU A 353 1.52 -14.00 -18.16
N LEU A 354 2.37 -13.72 -17.18
CA LEU A 354 3.05 -14.77 -16.43
C LEU A 354 2.08 -15.39 -15.42
N ASN A 355 1.99 -16.72 -15.39
CA ASN A 355 1.19 -17.48 -14.44
C ASN A 355 2.10 -18.29 -13.51
N ILE A 356 2.06 -17.95 -12.23
CA ILE A 356 2.80 -18.63 -11.16
C ILE A 356 1.84 -19.65 -10.54
N SER A 357 2.03 -20.91 -10.86
CA SER A 357 1.24 -22.02 -10.33
C SER A 357 1.58 -22.32 -8.87
N ASN A 358 0.77 -23.15 -8.21
CA ASN A 358 1.05 -23.60 -6.85
C ASN A 358 2.32 -24.48 -6.81
N GLY A 359 3.16 -24.22 -5.82
CA GLY A 359 4.44 -24.89 -5.64
C GLY A 359 5.30 -24.20 -4.60
N THR A 360 6.38 -24.87 -4.20
CA THR A 360 7.45 -24.29 -3.38
C THR A 360 8.67 -24.07 -4.25
N TYR A 361 8.96 -22.82 -4.57
CA TYR A 361 10.06 -22.46 -5.45
C TYR A 361 11.29 -22.07 -4.64
N LEU A 362 12.34 -22.89 -4.73
CA LEU A 362 13.64 -22.56 -4.13
C LEU A 362 14.35 -21.56 -5.06
N ILE A 363 14.74 -20.41 -4.51
CA ILE A 363 15.44 -19.35 -5.22
C ILE A 363 16.77 -19.00 -4.53
N SER A 364 17.88 -19.12 -5.25
CA SER A 364 19.23 -18.84 -4.75
C SER A 364 19.72 -17.43 -5.07
N GLU A 365 19.01 -16.69 -5.92
CA GLU A 365 19.34 -15.32 -6.30
C GLU A 365 18.11 -14.41 -6.29
N SER A 366 18.34 -13.08 -6.25
CA SER A 366 17.26 -12.09 -6.32
C SER A 366 16.57 -12.09 -7.69
N LEU A 367 15.26 -11.82 -7.71
CA LEU A 367 14.43 -11.81 -8.92
C LEU A 367 13.58 -10.53 -8.99
N GLU A 368 13.27 -10.07 -10.20
CA GLU A 368 12.47 -8.88 -10.45
C GLU A 368 11.29 -9.16 -11.40
N PHE A 369 10.07 -8.90 -10.92
CA PHE A 369 8.83 -9.03 -11.65
C PHE A 369 8.47 -7.70 -12.32
N LYS A 370 8.92 -7.53 -13.57
CA LYS A 370 8.76 -6.29 -14.36
C LYS A 370 7.41 -6.13 -15.07
N ARG A 371 6.54 -7.15 -15.01
CA ARG A 371 5.22 -7.20 -15.67
C ARG A 371 4.13 -7.75 -14.75
N HIS A 372 2.88 -7.55 -15.15
CA HIS A 372 1.74 -8.16 -14.49
C HIS A 372 1.82 -9.70 -14.59
N PHE A 373 1.37 -10.36 -13.53
CA PHE A 373 1.32 -11.81 -13.42
C PHE A 373 0.08 -12.23 -12.63
N THR A 374 -0.30 -13.49 -12.79
CA THR A 374 -1.24 -14.18 -11.90
C THR A 374 -0.47 -15.13 -11.00
N ILE A 375 -0.91 -15.26 -9.75
CA ILE A 375 -0.30 -16.14 -8.77
C ILE A 375 -1.35 -17.05 -8.16
N GLY A 376 -1.00 -18.33 -7.99
CA GLY A 376 -1.83 -19.33 -7.34
C GLY A 376 -2.03 -19.06 -5.85
N THR A 377 -2.91 -19.82 -5.23
CA THR A 377 -3.32 -19.65 -3.83
C THR A 377 -2.42 -20.39 -2.82
N ASN A 378 -1.45 -21.17 -3.29
CA ASN A 378 -0.51 -21.90 -2.45
C ASN A 378 0.89 -21.87 -3.08
N VAL A 379 1.45 -20.67 -3.12
CA VAL A 379 2.80 -20.41 -3.65
C VAL A 379 3.72 -20.12 -2.48
N VAL A 380 4.88 -20.78 -2.46
CA VAL A 380 5.94 -20.53 -1.49
C VAL A 380 7.20 -20.12 -2.25
N PHE A 381 7.74 -18.94 -1.95
CA PHE A 381 9.10 -18.57 -2.35
C PHE A 381 10.03 -18.81 -1.17
N GLN A 382 11.05 -19.63 -1.37
CA GLN A 382 11.98 -20.04 -0.34
C GLN A 382 13.40 -19.78 -0.81
N ALA A 383 14.25 -19.19 0.04
CA ALA A 383 15.68 -19.18 -0.21
C ALA A 383 16.39 -20.32 0.52
N PRO A 384 17.60 -20.73 0.06
CA PRO A 384 18.48 -21.59 0.82
C PRO A 384 18.72 -21.01 2.23
N GLU A 385 18.65 -21.88 3.23
CA GLU A 385 18.90 -21.49 4.61
C GLU A 385 20.37 -21.06 4.78
N ASN A 386 20.62 -19.82 5.18
CA ASN A 386 21.95 -19.36 5.56
C ASN A 386 22.22 -19.71 7.03
N SER A 387 23.39 -20.29 7.32
CA SER A 387 23.85 -20.65 8.67
C SER A 387 24.28 -19.43 9.50
N GLN A 388 24.45 -18.28 8.87
CA GLN A 388 24.73 -17.00 9.51
C GLN A 388 23.40 -16.34 9.92
N ASP A 389 23.32 -15.84 11.16
CA ASP A 389 22.15 -15.26 11.85
C ASP A 389 21.67 -13.90 11.27
N VAL A 390 21.89 -13.69 9.98
CA VAL A 390 21.69 -12.44 9.24
C VAL A 390 20.66 -12.70 8.16
N ALA A 391 19.72 -11.77 8.01
CA ALA A 391 18.71 -11.80 6.95
C ALA A 391 19.32 -12.19 5.59
N THR A 392 18.65 -13.05 4.85
CA THR A 392 19.10 -13.42 3.51
C THR A 392 19.17 -12.19 2.60
N ASN A 393 20.20 -12.12 1.77
CA ASN A 393 20.36 -11.07 0.76
C ASN A 393 19.52 -11.33 -0.51
N ILE A 394 18.61 -12.31 -0.47
CA ILE A 394 17.76 -12.68 -1.61
C ILE A 394 16.47 -11.87 -1.53
N ASN A 395 16.19 -11.14 -2.60
CA ASN A 395 15.10 -10.19 -2.67
C ASN A 395 14.21 -10.48 -3.88
N LEU A 396 12.90 -10.35 -3.69
CA LEU A 396 11.91 -10.32 -4.75
C LEU A 396 11.43 -8.89 -4.95
N TYR A 397 11.68 -8.35 -6.14
CA TYR A 397 11.24 -7.02 -6.53
C TYR A 397 9.97 -7.13 -7.38
N PHE A 398 8.93 -6.37 -7.02
CA PHE A 398 7.68 -6.28 -7.75
C PHE A 398 7.52 -4.86 -8.31
N SER A 399 8.02 -4.66 -9.52
CA SER A 399 8.12 -3.36 -10.21
C SER A 399 6.85 -3.01 -11.00
N ARG A 400 5.71 -3.64 -10.69
CA ARG A 400 4.39 -3.35 -11.25
C ARG A 400 3.32 -3.61 -10.19
N PRO A 401 2.13 -2.97 -10.30
CA PRO A 401 1.01 -3.26 -9.44
C PRO A 401 0.70 -4.76 -9.44
N CYS A 402 0.63 -5.34 -8.26
CA CYS A 402 0.38 -6.75 -8.07
C CYS A 402 -0.62 -7.02 -6.94
N HIS A 403 -1.22 -8.20 -6.99
CA HIS A 403 -2.08 -8.73 -5.95
C HIS A 403 -1.46 -10.02 -5.45
N LEU A 404 -0.84 -9.95 -4.28
CA LEU A 404 -0.26 -11.11 -3.60
C LEU A 404 -1.26 -11.59 -2.57
N GLU A 405 -1.80 -12.79 -2.78
CA GLU A 405 -2.75 -13.40 -1.85
C GLU A 405 -2.33 -14.82 -1.49
N ARG A 406 -2.38 -15.17 -0.20
CA ARG A 406 -2.03 -16.51 0.32
C ARG A 406 -0.64 -17.03 -0.14
N THR A 407 0.30 -16.12 -0.34
CA THR A 407 1.69 -16.46 -0.71
C THR A 407 2.56 -16.52 0.54
N ARG A 408 3.48 -17.48 0.59
CA ARG A 408 4.43 -17.64 1.69
C ARG A 408 5.85 -17.27 1.23
N PHE A 409 6.55 -16.50 2.05
CA PHE A 409 7.93 -16.10 1.85
C PHE A 409 8.76 -16.64 3.00
N ILE A 410 9.80 -17.41 2.70
CA ILE A 410 10.65 -18.06 3.69
C ILE A 410 12.09 -17.70 3.37
N TYR A 411 12.75 -16.95 4.25
CA TYR A 411 14.10 -16.43 4.00
C TYR A 411 14.20 -15.59 2.71
N VAL A 412 13.17 -14.83 2.35
CA VAL A 412 13.13 -14.02 1.12
C VAL A 412 12.54 -12.65 1.42
N ASN A 413 13.31 -11.59 1.17
CA ASN A 413 12.80 -10.24 1.36
C ASN A 413 11.94 -9.81 0.17
N VAL A 414 10.82 -9.13 0.43
CA VAL A 414 9.89 -8.66 -0.61
C VAL A 414 9.94 -7.14 -0.70
N TYR A 415 10.12 -6.63 -1.91
CA TYR A 415 10.13 -5.21 -2.24
C TYR A 415 9.01 -4.91 -3.25
N LEU A 416 8.08 -4.04 -2.88
CA LEU A 416 7.03 -3.54 -3.76
C LEU A 416 7.50 -2.28 -4.49
N SER A 417 8.66 -2.39 -5.13
CA SER A 417 9.38 -1.37 -5.91
C SER A 417 10.33 -2.05 -6.90
N GLY A 418 10.87 -1.29 -7.85
CA GLY A 418 11.95 -1.76 -8.71
C GLY A 418 13.30 -1.85 -8.00
N GLN A 419 14.27 -2.50 -8.65
CA GLN A 419 15.63 -2.68 -8.11
C GLN A 419 16.52 -1.41 -8.28
N GLY A 420 16.05 -0.35 -8.95
CA GLY A 420 16.85 0.84 -9.31
C GLY A 420 16.07 2.18 -9.33
N ALA A 421 16.60 3.18 -10.04
CA ALA A 421 16.00 4.53 -10.15
C ALA A 421 14.78 4.61 -11.09
N GLU A 422 14.47 3.52 -11.81
CA GLU A 422 13.33 3.42 -12.74
C GLU A 422 12.01 3.09 -12.03
N ASP A 423 11.77 3.68 -10.86
CA ASP A 423 10.53 3.46 -10.12
C ASP A 423 9.39 4.22 -10.79
N LEU A 424 8.68 3.50 -11.66
CA LEU A 424 7.39 3.91 -12.19
C LEU A 424 6.43 4.15 -11.02
N ILE A 425 5.73 5.27 -11.07
CA ILE A 425 4.72 5.70 -10.09
C ILE A 425 3.68 4.57 -9.96
N HIS A 426 3.81 3.71 -8.95
CA HIS A 426 2.88 2.58 -8.79
C HIS A 426 1.64 2.99 -8.01
N HIS A 427 0.50 2.59 -8.59
CA HIS A 427 -0.87 2.57 -8.07
C HIS A 427 -1.24 1.11 -7.68
N PRO A 428 -2.46 0.81 -7.15
CA PRO A 428 -2.70 -0.07 -6.00
C PRO A 428 -1.98 -1.42 -6.00
N THR A 429 -1.18 -1.68 -4.96
CA THR A 429 -0.65 -3.02 -4.66
C THR A 429 -1.31 -3.57 -3.40
N ILE A 430 -1.76 -4.82 -3.47
CA ILE A 430 -2.46 -5.50 -2.38
C ILE A 430 -1.62 -6.71 -1.95
N VAL A 431 -1.36 -6.82 -0.66
CA VAL A 431 -0.72 -7.98 -0.03
C VAL A 431 -1.63 -8.49 1.08
N LYS A 432 -2.27 -9.64 0.85
CA LYS A 432 -3.30 -10.18 1.73
C LYS A 432 -3.10 -11.63 2.09
N MET A 433 -3.32 -11.99 3.36
CA MET A 433 -3.25 -13.39 3.82
C MET A 433 -1.91 -14.07 3.52
N CYS A 434 -0.84 -13.29 3.33
CA CYS A 434 0.50 -13.81 3.08
C CYS A 434 1.22 -14.14 4.39
N THR A 435 2.22 -15.01 4.33
CA THR A 435 3.08 -15.34 5.47
C THR A 435 4.53 -14.99 5.17
N PHE A 436 5.18 -14.27 6.06
CA PHE A 436 6.58 -13.89 5.99
C PHE A 436 7.33 -14.54 7.14
N ASN A 437 8.13 -15.56 6.84
CA ASN A 437 8.96 -16.27 7.80
C ASN A 437 10.42 -15.87 7.58
N ASP A 438 11.04 -15.29 8.60
CA ASP A 438 12.44 -14.80 8.54
C ASP A 438 12.68 -13.92 7.30
N SER A 439 11.66 -13.13 6.98
CA SER A 439 11.52 -12.34 5.75
C SER A 439 10.96 -10.96 6.10
N LYS A 440 11.32 -9.94 5.32
CA LYS A 440 10.76 -8.58 5.46
C LYS A 440 9.92 -8.17 4.26
N LEU A 441 9.00 -7.24 4.48
CA LEU A 441 8.26 -6.54 3.45
C LEU A 441 8.69 -5.06 3.42
N VAL A 442 9.12 -4.59 2.25
CA VAL A 442 9.44 -3.18 2.00
C VAL A 442 8.46 -2.64 0.97
N ILE A 443 7.79 -1.54 1.30
CA ILE A 443 6.87 -0.86 0.39
C ILE A 443 7.37 0.53 0.03
N GLY A 444 7.21 0.87 -1.25
CA GLY A 444 7.68 2.10 -1.87
C GLY A 444 9.17 2.16 -2.14
N SER A 445 9.63 3.37 -2.45
CA SER A 445 10.92 3.63 -3.09
C SER A 445 11.76 4.64 -2.32
N GLU A 446 13.09 4.53 -2.43
CA GLU A 446 14.03 5.56 -1.99
C GLU A 446 14.10 6.75 -2.98
N HIS A 447 13.73 6.54 -4.24
CA HIS A 447 13.94 7.45 -5.37
C HIS A 447 12.67 8.16 -5.86
N SER A 448 11.48 7.69 -5.50
CA SER A 448 10.21 8.29 -5.93
C SER A 448 9.15 8.22 -4.83
N ILE A 449 8.12 9.07 -4.95
CA ILE A 449 6.93 9.00 -4.09
C ILE A 449 5.94 8.04 -4.75
N THR A 450 5.60 6.98 -4.04
CA THR A 450 4.65 5.94 -4.48
C THR A 450 3.34 6.05 -3.69
N GLN A 451 2.28 5.34 -4.11
CA GLN A 451 0.99 5.47 -3.42
C GLN A 451 0.08 4.24 -3.53
N HIS A 452 -0.89 4.17 -2.62
CA HIS A 452 -1.95 3.16 -2.59
C HIS A 452 -1.44 1.73 -2.31
N TYR A 453 -1.09 1.46 -1.06
CA TYR A 453 -0.73 0.12 -0.62
C TYR A 453 -1.73 -0.40 0.41
N GLU A 454 -2.17 -1.65 0.24
CA GLU A 454 -3.01 -2.33 1.23
C GLU A 454 -2.35 -3.63 1.69
N ILE A 455 -1.86 -3.62 2.93
CA ILE A 455 -1.17 -4.72 3.58
C ILE A 455 -2.08 -5.23 4.69
N ALA A 456 -2.82 -6.32 4.42
CA ALA A 456 -3.87 -6.77 5.33
C ALA A 456 -3.88 -8.28 5.63
N PHE A 457 -4.22 -8.65 6.87
CA PHE A 457 -4.38 -10.06 7.27
C PHE A 457 -3.13 -10.93 7.08
N ASN A 458 -1.93 -10.34 7.06
CA ASN A 458 -0.70 -11.10 6.88
C ASN A 458 -0.12 -11.57 8.22
N HIS A 459 0.68 -12.62 8.17
CA HIS A 459 1.44 -13.13 9.31
C HIS A 459 2.94 -12.92 9.09
N PHE A 460 3.59 -12.26 10.04
CA PHE A 460 5.03 -12.04 10.05
C PHE A 460 5.61 -12.72 11.28
N ASN A 461 6.60 -13.59 11.09
CA ASN A 461 7.34 -14.23 12.17
C ASN A 461 8.82 -14.38 11.83
N THR A 462 9.70 -14.20 12.81
CA THR A 462 11.15 -14.44 12.67
C THR A 462 11.64 -15.30 13.83
N THR A 463 12.53 -16.24 13.55
CA THR A 463 13.10 -17.16 14.54
C THR A 463 14.59 -16.93 14.76
N LYS A 464 15.24 -16.21 13.84
CA LYS A 464 16.70 -16.05 13.81
C LYS A 464 17.17 -14.66 14.23
N SER A 465 16.64 -13.61 13.56
CA SER A 465 17.28 -12.30 13.61
C SER A 465 16.31 -11.17 13.94
N ARG A 466 16.53 -10.53 15.11
CA ARG A 466 15.84 -9.31 15.53
C ARG A 466 16.47 -8.03 14.96
N PHE A 467 17.27 -8.14 13.91
CA PHE A 467 17.78 -7.00 13.14
C PHE A 467 16.85 -6.59 11.99
N LEU A 468 15.82 -7.40 11.70
CA LEU A 468 14.85 -7.15 10.64
C LEU A 468 13.70 -6.25 11.08
N ASP A 469 13.25 -5.42 10.16
CA ASP A 469 11.93 -4.78 10.19
C ASP A 469 10.92 -5.73 9.52
N ALA A 470 9.74 -5.94 10.09
CA ALA A 470 8.71 -6.77 9.44
C ALA A 470 8.11 -6.05 8.23
N ILE A 471 7.71 -4.80 8.43
CA ILE A 471 7.16 -3.92 7.39
C ILE A 471 7.92 -2.59 7.42
N ALA A 472 8.56 -2.22 6.33
CA ALA A 472 9.22 -0.93 6.15
C ALA A 472 8.53 -0.11 5.04
N VAL A 473 8.15 1.13 5.35
CA VAL A 473 7.49 2.05 4.43
C VAL A 473 8.45 3.16 4.02
N LYS A 474 8.69 3.29 2.71
CA LYS A 474 9.63 4.24 2.12
C LYS A 474 8.91 5.16 1.14
N ASN A 475 8.90 6.46 1.44
CA ASN A 475 8.33 7.53 0.60
C ASN A 475 6.97 7.14 -0.06
N CYS A 476 6.02 6.61 0.71
CA CYS A 476 4.71 6.18 0.21
C CYS A 476 3.58 7.06 0.74
N ASN A 477 2.57 7.38 -0.07
CA ASN A 477 1.33 7.99 0.40
C ASN A 477 0.16 6.99 0.32
N HIS A 478 -0.92 7.22 1.07
CA HIS A 478 -2.13 6.39 1.04
C HIS A 478 -1.86 4.90 1.32
N VAL A 479 -1.24 4.62 2.46
CA VAL A 479 -0.91 3.26 2.88
C VAL A 479 -1.88 2.79 3.96
N LYS A 480 -2.37 1.56 3.84
CA LYS A 480 -3.15 0.88 4.88
C LYS A 480 -2.44 -0.40 5.32
N ILE A 481 -2.10 -0.48 6.60
CA ILE A 481 -1.52 -1.66 7.25
C ILE A 481 -2.53 -2.10 8.30
N MET A 482 -3.29 -3.15 8.01
CA MET A 482 -4.41 -3.54 8.87
C MET A 482 -4.52 -5.03 9.17
N HIS A 483 -4.96 -5.39 10.38
CA HIS A 483 -5.24 -6.79 10.74
C HIS A 483 -4.04 -7.76 10.56
N ASN A 484 -2.80 -7.27 10.61
CA ASN A 484 -1.61 -8.12 10.51
C ASN A 484 -1.23 -8.65 11.90
N ASN A 485 -0.66 -9.86 11.94
CA ASN A 485 -0.05 -10.43 13.14
C ASN A 485 1.48 -10.46 12.97
N ILE A 486 2.20 -9.67 13.78
CA ILE A 486 3.65 -9.44 13.67
C ILE A 486 4.33 -9.92 14.95
N GLN A 487 5.29 -10.84 14.82
CA GLN A 487 5.92 -11.47 15.98
C GLN A 487 7.45 -11.56 15.87
N GLU A 488 8.13 -11.31 16.99
CA GLU A 488 9.57 -11.58 17.19
C GLU A 488 10.57 -10.71 16.40
N TYR A 489 10.13 -9.65 15.70
CA TYR A 489 11.01 -8.77 14.91
C TYR A 489 11.79 -7.72 15.74
N GLY A 490 12.81 -7.13 15.11
CA GLY A 490 13.48 -5.94 15.62
C GLY A 490 12.58 -4.71 15.56
N THR A 491 11.98 -4.46 14.40
CA THR A 491 10.92 -3.45 14.24
C THR A 491 9.69 -4.10 13.63
N GLY A 492 8.51 -3.76 14.12
CA GLY A 492 7.27 -4.28 13.54
C GLY A 492 6.93 -3.50 12.29
N ILE A 493 6.53 -2.25 12.48
CA ILE A 493 6.21 -1.31 11.41
C ILE A 493 7.16 -0.12 11.51
N PHE A 494 8.00 0.06 10.50
CA PHE A 494 8.89 1.19 10.35
C PHE A 494 8.41 2.13 9.25
N ILE A 495 8.30 3.42 9.56
CA ILE A 495 8.01 4.46 8.56
C ILE A 495 9.04 5.57 8.72
N GLY A 496 9.85 5.78 7.67
CA GLY A 496 10.96 6.73 7.69
C GLY A 496 11.12 7.41 6.34
N PRO A 497 10.27 8.39 6.00
CA PRO A 497 10.38 9.09 4.73
C PRO A 497 11.63 9.99 4.68
N LYS A 498 12.25 10.02 3.50
CA LYS A 498 13.44 10.85 3.22
C LYS A 498 13.12 12.04 2.31
N ARG A 499 11.94 12.04 1.68
CA ARG A 499 11.47 13.09 0.76
C ARG A 499 10.32 13.88 1.36
N SER A 500 10.28 15.19 1.09
CA SER A 500 9.16 16.08 1.40
C SER A 500 7.85 15.53 0.84
N PHE A 501 6.77 15.63 1.61
CA PHE A 501 5.42 15.16 1.23
C PHE A 501 5.28 13.64 0.97
N ALA A 502 6.23 12.84 1.45
CA ALA A 502 6.22 11.38 1.32
C ALA A 502 5.96 10.74 2.69
N ALA A 503 4.99 9.83 2.83
CA ALA A 503 4.38 9.34 4.08
C ALA A 503 3.14 10.11 4.58
N GLN A 504 2.25 10.44 3.64
CA GLN A 504 0.96 11.06 3.91
C GLN A 504 -0.20 10.04 3.88
N HIS A 505 -1.21 10.26 4.72
CA HIS A 505 -2.43 9.44 4.76
C HIS A 505 -2.13 7.96 5.04
N ILE A 506 -1.45 7.71 6.15
CA ILE A 506 -1.07 6.37 6.57
C ILE A 506 -2.04 5.87 7.63
N LYS A 507 -2.56 4.66 7.45
CA LYS A 507 -3.44 3.98 8.40
C LYS A 507 -2.78 2.72 8.93
N ILE A 508 -2.60 2.64 10.24
CA ILE A 508 -2.10 1.45 10.95
C ILE A 508 -3.21 0.99 11.89
N GLU A 509 -3.99 -0.01 11.48
CA GLU A 509 -5.27 -0.31 12.12
C GLU A 509 -5.41 -1.78 12.53
N ASN A 510 -5.82 -2.06 13.77
CA ASN A 510 -6.16 -3.41 14.23
C ASN A 510 -5.05 -4.47 14.05
N ASN A 511 -3.78 -4.09 14.13
CA ASN A 511 -2.67 -5.05 14.07
C ASN A 511 -2.37 -5.63 15.46
N ALA A 512 -1.97 -6.89 15.50
CA ALA A 512 -1.44 -7.56 16.69
C ALA A 512 0.09 -7.64 16.58
N ILE A 513 0.82 -6.99 17.48
CA ILE A 513 2.29 -6.92 17.45
C ILE A 513 2.83 -7.47 18.77
N GLN A 514 3.58 -8.59 18.71
CA GLN A 514 3.98 -9.36 19.89
C GLN A 514 5.48 -9.63 19.90
N SER A 515 6.13 -9.49 21.06
CA SER A 515 7.58 -9.78 21.20
C SER A 515 8.50 -8.98 20.24
N VAL A 516 8.08 -7.78 19.82
CA VAL A 516 8.85 -6.92 18.91
C VAL A 516 9.58 -5.83 19.70
N MET A 517 10.87 -5.59 19.39
CA MET A 517 11.67 -4.61 20.13
C MET A 517 11.14 -3.17 19.93
N ARG A 518 10.91 -2.77 18.67
CA ARG A 518 10.32 -1.48 18.24
C ARG A 518 9.00 -1.74 17.49
N PRO A 519 7.85 -1.87 18.16
CA PRO A 519 6.61 -2.33 17.54
C PRO A 519 6.11 -1.42 16.40
N ILE A 520 5.88 -0.14 16.68
CA ILE A 520 5.53 0.86 15.68
C ILE A 520 6.49 2.04 15.83
N TYR A 521 7.27 2.29 14.78
CA TYR A 521 8.36 3.26 14.80
C TYR A 521 8.22 4.23 13.62
N LEU A 522 7.69 5.41 13.92
CA LEU A 522 7.39 6.44 12.94
C LEU A 522 8.40 7.58 13.10
N VAL A 523 9.34 7.65 12.16
CA VAL A 523 10.42 8.64 12.17
C VAL A 523 10.18 9.61 11.03
N GLY A 524 9.38 10.63 11.28
CA GLY A 524 9.43 11.83 10.46
C GLY A 524 10.81 12.44 10.63
N THR A 525 11.57 12.58 9.55
CA THR A 525 12.66 13.55 9.54
C THR A 525 12.07 14.97 9.57
N SER A 526 10.84 15.14 9.04
CA SER A 526 10.09 16.39 9.03
C SER A 526 8.58 16.14 9.13
N MET A 527 7.82 17.08 9.71
CA MET A 527 6.35 16.99 9.86
C MET A 527 5.57 17.10 8.54
N HIS A 528 6.23 17.49 7.44
CA HIS A 528 5.62 17.44 6.10
C HIS A 528 5.94 16.16 5.35
N ARG A 529 6.90 15.37 5.85
CA ARG A 529 7.19 14.03 5.34
C ARG A 529 6.18 13.08 5.98
N LEU A 530 6.11 13.04 7.31
CA LEU A 530 5.13 12.22 8.01
C LEU A 530 3.89 13.04 8.39
N ALA A 531 2.77 12.81 7.71
CA ALA A 531 1.53 13.56 7.97
C ALA A 531 0.26 12.72 7.82
N ASN A 532 -0.81 13.12 8.53
CA ASN A 532 -2.11 12.46 8.51
C ASN A 532 -2.00 10.96 8.77
N VAL A 533 -1.41 10.61 9.93
CA VAL A 533 -1.17 9.23 10.32
C VAL A 533 -2.19 8.81 11.38
N SER A 534 -2.95 7.75 11.11
CA SER A 534 -3.84 7.11 12.09
C SER A 534 -3.24 5.81 12.60
N VAL A 535 -3.19 5.65 13.92
CA VAL A 535 -2.81 4.41 14.62
C VAL A 535 -3.99 4.02 15.50
N VAL A 536 -4.81 3.07 15.04
CA VAL A 536 -6.12 2.79 15.66
C VAL A 536 -6.32 1.31 15.97
N GLY A 537 -6.78 0.97 17.17
CA GLY A 537 -7.19 -0.42 17.48
C GLY A 537 -6.06 -1.45 17.55
N ASN A 538 -4.80 -1.03 17.53
CA ASN A 538 -3.67 -1.96 17.56
C ASN A 538 -3.48 -2.53 18.96
N THR A 539 -3.07 -3.79 19.03
CA THR A 539 -2.70 -4.47 20.27
C THR A 539 -1.20 -4.76 20.24
N VAL A 540 -0.46 -4.15 21.16
CA VAL A 540 0.99 -4.35 21.30
C VAL A 540 1.28 -5.04 22.63
N THR A 541 1.78 -6.27 22.57
CA THR A 541 2.17 -7.05 23.75
C THR A 541 3.66 -7.39 23.71
N ARG A 542 4.34 -7.34 24.86
CA ARG A 542 5.79 -7.58 24.96
C ARG A 542 6.12 -8.93 25.59
N SER A 543 7.33 -9.41 25.33
CA SER A 543 7.88 -10.67 25.88
C SER A 543 9.13 -10.42 26.73
N LEU A 544 9.43 -11.33 27.66
CA LEU A 544 10.44 -11.21 28.71
C LEU A 544 11.91 -11.20 28.22
N ARG A 545 12.15 -11.38 26.91
CA ARG A 545 13.50 -11.45 26.32
C ARG A 545 14.15 -10.07 26.06
N ASP A 546 13.43 -8.96 26.21
CA ASP A 546 13.79 -7.60 25.74
C ASP A 546 14.55 -6.72 26.76
N LYS A 547 15.60 -7.23 27.42
CA LYS A 547 16.19 -6.57 28.60
C LYS A 547 17.04 -5.31 28.33
N THR A 548 17.43 -4.99 27.08
CA THR A 548 18.52 -4.02 26.82
C THR A 548 18.37 -3.06 25.64
N ALA A 549 17.26 -3.04 24.88
CA ALA A 549 17.11 -2.15 23.71
C ALA A 549 15.91 -1.19 23.82
N ALA A 550 16.07 0.02 23.25
CA ALA A 550 15.21 1.21 23.38
C ALA A 550 13.68 0.99 23.33
N VAL A 551 12.93 1.86 24.05
CA VAL A 551 11.91 1.35 24.97
C VAL A 551 10.49 1.94 24.82
N GLN A 552 9.90 1.89 23.61
CA GLN A 552 8.52 2.34 23.39
C GLN A 552 7.67 1.40 22.53
N ALA A 553 6.36 1.36 22.78
CA ALA A 553 5.42 0.58 21.96
C ALA A 553 5.04 1.34 20.67
N LEU A 554 4.79 2.64 20.80
CA LEU A 554 4.68 3.57 19.67
C LEU A 554 5.68 4.72 19.86
N TYR A 555 6.55 4.91 18.88
CA TYR A 555 7.42 6.08 18.79
C TYR A 555 7.01 6.91 17.58
N VAL A 556 6.82 8.22 17.80
CA VAL A 556 6.57 9.17 16.72
C VAL A 556 7.44 10.41 16.91
N SER A 557 8.22 10.75 15.88
CA SER A 557 8.92 12.02 15.80
C SER A 557 8.51 12.82 14.56
N TYR A 558 8.33 14.13 14.74
CA TYR A 558 8.05 15.10 13.68
C TYR A 558 6.93 14.66 12.75
N CYS A 559 5.71 14.51 13.31
CA CYS A 559 4.50 14.18 12.57
C CYS A 559 3.47 15.33 12.65
N CYS A 560 2.80 15.65 11.54
CA CYS A 560 1.65 16.56 11.53
C CYS A 560 0.34 15.77 11.40
N GLY A 561 -0.64 16.00 12.28
CA GLY A 561 -1.92 15.30 12.21
C GLY A 561 -1.79 13.83 12.60
N LEU A 562 -1.27 13.58 13.81
CA LEU A 562 -1.17 12.25 14.39
C LEU A 562 -2.46 11.91 15.16
N TYR A 563 -3.12 10.80 14.81
CA TYR A 563 -4.32 10.32 15.48
C TYR A 563 -4.10 8.93 16.06
N VAL A 564 -4.04 8.81 17.38
CA VAL A 564 -3.81 7.55 18.12
C VAL A 564 -5.02 7.22 18.96
N ASP A 565 -5.77 6.18 18.58
CA ASP A 565 -7.11 5.93 19.12
C ASP A 565 -7.38 4.44 19.42
N ARG A 566 -7.97 4.13 20.58
CA ARG A 566 -8.38 2.76 20.94
C ARG A 566 -7.27 1.69 20.87
N ASN A 567 -6.00 2.04 21.08
CA ASN A 567 -4.91 1.07 21.12
C ASN A 567 -4.74 0.48 22.52
N THR A 568 -4.33 -0.79 22.59
CA THR A 568 -3.94 -1.46 23.83
C THR A 568 -2.42 -1.69 23.82
N LEU A 569 -1.72 -1.05 24.75
CA LEU A 569 -0.25 -1.02 24.79
C LEU A 569 0.25 -1.54 26.13
N THR A 570 0.96 -2.67 26.10
CA THR A 570 1.49 -3.31 27.32
C THR A 570 3.01 -3.24 27.38
N SER A 571 3.56 -2.76 28.50
CA SER A 571 4.98 -2.85 28.83
C SER A 571 5.19 -3.93 29.92
N PHE A 572 5.86 -5.04 29.58
CA PHE A 572 6.22 -6.05 30.58
C PHE A 572 7.67 -5.88 31.04
N GLY A 573 7.90 -6.16 32.32
CA GLY A 573 9.19 -6.56 32.86
C GLY A 573 8.99 -6.98 34.31
N ASP A 574 9.48 -8.16 34.67
CA ASP A 574 9.35 -8.68 36.04
C ASP A 574 10.00 -7.76 37.07
N VAL A 575 9.38 -7.75 38.25
CA VAL A 575 10.04 -7.47 39.53
C VAL A 575 10.96 -8.66 39.83
N ILE A 576 12.17 -8.67 39.28
CA ILE A 576 13.22 -9.50 39.87
C ILE A 576 13.66 -8.77 41.13
N LYS A 577 13.42 -9.42 42.28
CA LYS A 577 14.03 -9.12 43.57
C LYS A 577 15.53 -8.84 43.34
N ILE A 578 15.96 -7.60 43.57
CA ILE A 578 17.39 -7.23 43.56
C ILE A 578 17.99 -7.85 44.83
N ASP A 579 18.21 -9.17 44.82
CA ASP A 579 18.94 -9.89 45.88
C ASP A 579 20.11 -10.71 45.33
N ALA A 580 20.38 -10.69 44.02
CA ALA A 580 21.51 -11.42 43.44
C ALA A 580 22.01 -10.82 42.12
N CYS A 581 22.56 -9.61 42.15
CA CYS A 581 23.56 -9.17 41.17
C CYS A 581 24.36 -8.02 41.77
N ILE A 582 25.37 -8.40 42.54
CA ILE A 582 26.47 -7.52 42.93
C ILE A 582 27.37 -7.44 41.69
N ASP A 583 27.09 -6.49 40.80
CA ASP A 583 28.07 -6.07 39.81
C ASP A 583 28.26 -4.55 39.95
N SER A 584 29.39 -4.19 40.58
CA SER A 584 29.70 -2.87 41.11
C SER A 584 30.04 -1.83 40.04
N VAL A 585 29.98 -2.18 38.75
CA VAL A 585 30.37 -1.31 37.63
C VAL A 585 29.21 -0.45 37.10
N ILE A 586 27.94 -0.82 37.34
CA ILE A 586 26.78 -0.08 36.80
C ILE A 586 26.34 1.09 37.72
N THR A 587 26.94 1.24 38.90
CA THR A 587 26.49 2.20 39.91
C THR A 587 26.99 3.64 39.76
N GLN A 588 27.94 3.94 38.87
CA GLN A 588 28.54 5.29 38.77
C GLN A 588 27.91 6.24 37.74
N ASN A 589 27.07 5.77 36.80
CA ASN A 589 26.41 6.64 35.79
C ASN A 589 24.92 6.91 36.08
N LYS A 590 24.50 6.80 37.34
CA LYS A 590 23.12 7.06 37.78
C LYS A 590 22.86 8.56 37.96
N THR A 591 22.49 9.28 36.90
CA THR A 591 21.62 10.48 37.00
C THR A 591 21.13 11.10 35.67
N GLN A 592 21.64 10.72 34.49
CA GLN A 592 21.35 11.50 33.26
C GLN A 592 20.40 10.88 32.20
N CYS A 593 19.85 9.67 32.35
CA CYS A 593 19.00 9.11 31.28
C CYS A 593 17.91 8.12 31.76
N LEU A 594 16.93 8.60 32.54
CA LEU A 594 15.83 7.77 33.10
C LEU A 594 14.47 7.99 32.43
N ASP A 595 14.35 8.87 31.43
CA ASP A 595 13.08 9.21 30.74
C ASP A 595 12.98 8.64 29.31
N ILE A 596 13.53 7.45 29.06
CA ILE A 596 13.51 6.82 27.72
C ILE A 596 12.39 5.77 27.53
N TYR A 597 11.62 5.44 28.58
CA TYR A 597 10.65 4.35 28.58
C TYR A 597 9.21 4.89 28.50
N ALA A 598 8.45 4.54 27.44
CA ALA A 598 7.06 4.99 27.32
C ALA A 598 6.14 4.05 26.52
N GLY A 599 4.84 3.98 26.85
CA GLY A 599 3.85 3.32 25.98
C GLY A 599 3.78 4.03 24.61
N ILE A 600 3.49 5.32 24.62
CA ILE A 600 3.61 6.22 23.47
C ILE A 600 4.68 7.26 23.79
N ARG A 601 5.60 7.48 22.85
CA ARG A 601 6.50 8.64 22.87
C ARG A 601 6.28 9.51 21.64
N VAL A 602 6.08 10.80 21.91
CA VAL A 602 5.88 11.83 20.88
C VAL A 602 6.97 12.89 21.01
N LEU A 603 7.56 13.26 19.88
CA LEU A 603 8.62 14.25 19.78
C LEU A 603 8.31 15.25 18.67
N GLY A 604 8.15 16.53 19.00
CA GLY A 604 7.97 17.62 18.03
C GLY A 604 6.82 17.40 17.04
N CYS A 605 5.66 16.90 17.49
CA CYS A 605 4.50 16.64 16.63
C CYS A 605 3.43 17.74 16.77
N ILE A 606 2.68 17.98 15.69
CA ILE A 606 1.58 18.96 15.62
C ILE A 606 0.24 18.25 15.47
N ALA A 607 -0.82 18.82 16.06
CA ALA A 607 -2.19 18.34 15.93
C ALA A 607 -2.28 16.86 16.31
N THR A 608 -1.74 16.55 17.48
CA THR A 608 -1.63 15.18 17.98
C THR A 608 -2.83 14.87 18.88
N ARG A 609 -3.60 13.85 18.52
CA ARG A 609 -4.74 13.38 19.32
C ARG A 609 -4.45 11.97 19.83
N ILE A 610 -4.40 11.80 21.14
CA ILE A 610 -4.21 10.53 21.85
C ILE A 610 -5.49 10.26 22.63
N LEU A 611 -6.35 9.41 22.08
CA LEU A 611 -7.73 9.24 22.53
C LEU A 611 -8.02 7.78 22.91
N ALA A 612 -8.74 7.55 24.01
CA ALA A 612 -9.31 6.25 24.34
C ALA A 612 -8.31 5.06 24.31
N ASN A 613 -7.03 5.30 24.58
CA ASN A 613 -6.02 4.23 24.62
C ASN A 613 -5.91 3.63 26.02
N THR A 614 -5.55 2.35 26.05
CA THR A 614 -5.33 1.60 27.30
C THR A 614 -3.85 1.26 27.44
N PHE A 615 -3.25 1.69 28.54
CA PHE A 615 -1.84 1.47 28.85
C PHE A 615 -1.72 0.54 30.05
N TYR A 616 -1.01 -0.58 29.89
CA TYR A 616 -0.62 -1.46 30.97
C TYR A 616 0.88 -1.34 31.21
N ASN A 617 1.26 -0.54 32.21
CA ASN A 617 2.63 -0.08 32.39
C ASN A 617 3.24 -0.54 33.73
N TRP A 618 3.94 -1.66 33.67
CA TRP A 618 4.44 -2.35 34.86
C TRP A 618 5.86 -1.93 35.27
N GLN A 619 6.51 -1.01 34.54
CA GLN A 619 7.89 -0.58 34.82
C GLN A 619 7.93 0.71 35.68
N PRO A 620 8.62 0.72 36.85
CA PRO A 620 8.60 1.83 37.81
C PRO A 620 9.07 3.20 37.29
N LEU A 621 9.84 3.26 36.19
CA LEU A 621 10.41 4.49 35.64
C LEU A 621 9.86 4.88 34.27
N SER A 622 8.86 4.16 33.78
CA SER A 622 8.28 4.35 32.44
C SER A 622 6.97 5.13 32.47
N TYR A 623 6.68 5.91 31.44
CA TYR A 623 5.40 6.62 31.29
C TYR A 623 4.42 5.83 30.41
N GLY A 624 3.11 5.98 30.61
CA GLY A 624 2.13 5.54 29.62
C GLY A 624 2.24 6.38 28.35
N VAL A 625 2.25 7.71 28.52
CA VAL A 625 2.48 8.68 27.43
C VAL A 625 3.58 9.65 27.84
N LEU A 626 4.52 9.85 26.93
CA LEU A 626 5.65 10.73 27.12
C LEU A 626 5.78 11.67 25.93
N VAL A 627 5.46 12.94 26.15
CA VAL A 627 5.66 14.01 25.17
C VAL A 627 6.88 14.81 25.61
N LEU A 628 7.94 14.75 24.80
CA LEU A 628 9.23 15.36 25.10
C LEU A 628 9.60 16.44 24.09
N ASP A 629 10.57 17.26 24.48
CA ASP A 629 11.47 17.95 23.57
C ASP A 629 12.65 17.04 23.16
N ASN A 630 13.38 17.42 22.10
CA ASN A 630 14.57 16.69 21.71
C ASN A 630 15.78 17.15 22.55
N LYS A 631 15.81 16.75 23.83
CA LYS A 631 16.88 17.09 24.80
C LYS A 631 18.24 16.44 24.52
N THR A 632 18.51 15.95 23.31
CA THR A 632 19.80 15.28 23.00
C THR A 632 20.97 16.24 22.81
N ASN A 633 20.82 17.55 23.01
CA ASN A 633 21.91 18.51 22.84
C ASN A 633 22.06 19.46 24.04
N THR A 634 22.72 18.96 25.09
CA THR A 634 22.97 19.67 26.36
C THR A 634 23.88 20.89 26.23
N SER A 635 24.51 21.14 25.07
CA SER A 635 25.40 22.27 24.83
C SER A 635 24.72 23.50 24.22
N VAL A 636 23.50 23.40 23.67
CA VAL A 636 22.76 24.55 23.11
C VAL A 636 21.30 24.52 23.54
N LYS A 637 20.99 25.19 24.66
CA LYS A 637 19.65 25.31 25.27
C LYS A 637 18.55 25.94 24.39
N LYS A 638 18.73 26.17 23.08
CA LYS A 638 17.90 27.11 22.29
C LYS A 638 17.26 26.60 20.98
N ASN A 639 17.39 25.32 20.59
CA ASN A 639 16.73 24.78 19.38
C ASN A 639 15.83 23.58 19.66
N LEU A 640 14.85 23.76 20.55
CA LEU A 640 13.93 22.71 20.98
C LEU A 640 12.57 22.91 20.28
N TYR A 641 12.22 22.05 19.30
CA TYR A 641 10.86 22.03 18.75
C TYR A 641 9.91 21.33 19.70
N GLY A 642 9.07 22.11 20.36
CA GLY A 642 7.99 21.60 21.18
C GLY A 642 6.91 20.89 20.36
N SER A 643 6.07 20.10 21.02
CA SER A 643 4.82 19.62 20.39
C SER A 643 3.76 20.72 20.44
N TYR A 644 2.79 20.70 19.53
CA TYR A 644 1.74 21.73 19.46
C TYR A 644 0.36 21.13 19.18
N ASP A 645 -0.70 21.72 19.75
CA ASP A 645 -2.08 21.24 19.62
C ASP A 645 -2.17 19.75 19.99
N LEU A 646 -1.84 19.47 21.25
CA LEU A 646 -1.88 18.13 21.82
C LEU A 646 -3.24 17.94 22.49
N THR A 647 -3.89 16.81 22.24
CA THR A 647 -5.06 16.38 23.01
C THR A 647 -4.83 14.99 23.53
N VAL A 648 -4.98 14.82 24.83
CA VAL A 648 -4.91 13.52 25.50
C VAL A 648 -6.21 13.34 26.27
N ARG A 649 -7.11 12.51 25.75
CA ARG A 649 -8.43 12.32 26.35
C ARG A 649 -8.89 10.88 26.43
N ASP A 650 -9.74 10.60 27.41
CA ASP A 650 -10.44 9.34 27.57
C ASP A 650 -9.51 8.12 27.71
N ASN A 651 -8.22 8.33 28.05
CA ASN A 651 -7.24 7.25 28.15
C ASN A 651 -7.27 6.59 29.53
N PHE A 652 -6.92 5.31 29.55
CA PHE A 652 -6.84 4.47 30.75
C PHE A 652 -5.38 4.09 31.01
N PHE A 653 -4.82 4.56 32.12
CA PHE A 653 -3.43 4.36 32.50
C PHE A 653 -3.34 3.42 33.70
N TYR A 654 -3.01 2.15 33.52
CA TYR A 654 -2.69 1.22 34.59
C TYR A 654 -1.18 1.22 34.82
N THR A 655 -0.68 1.94 35.85
CA THR A 655 0.77 2.24 35.95
C THR A 655 1.34 2.00 37.34
N ASN A 656 2.61 1.60 37.42
CA ASN A 656 3.31 1.42 38.69
C ASN A 656 3.81 2.73 39.35
N ASN A 657 4.03 3.82 38.60
CA ASN A 657 4.53 5.07 39.20
C ASN A 657 4.35 6.35 38.34
N ARG A 658 4.29 6.21 37.01
CA ARG A 658 4.36 7.32 36.03
C ARG A 658 3.31 7.13 34.93
N GLY A 659 2.42 8.11 34.78
CA GLY A 659 1.28 8.07 33.85
C GLY A 659 1.52 8.86 32.57
N LEU A 660 1.39 10.18 32.65
CA LEU A 660 1.53 11.11 31.54
C LEU A 660 2.55 12.20 31.90
N LYS A 661 3.52 12.44 31.02
CA LYS A 661 4.44 13.58 31.09
C LYS A 661 4.36 14.40 29.82
N ILE A 662 4.23 15.71 29.99
CA ILE A 662 4.23 16.69 28.91
C ILE A 662 5.33 17.71 29.18
N GLU A 663 6.25 17.81 28.24
CA GLU A 663 7.31 18.82 28.25
C GLU A 663 7.21 19.69 27.00
N ASN A 664 7.57 20.99 27.12
CA ASN A 664 7.74 21.93 26.01
C ASN A 664 6.61 21.81 24.95
N THR A 665 5.36 21.90 25.39
CA THR A 665 4.19 21.73 24.52
C THR A 665 3.27 22.93 24.64
N THR A 666 2.80 23.46 23.50
CA THR A 666 1.85 24.58 23.46
C THR A 666 0.47 24.12 23.03
N LEU A 667 -0.59 24.63 23.65
CA LEU A 667 -1.98 24.17 23.45
C LEU A 667 -2.14 22.66 23.72
N ALA A 668 -1.90 22.22 24.96
CA ALA A 668 -2.27 20.87 25.37
C ALA A 668 -3.64 20.85 26.06
N ASP A 669 -4.49 19.90 25.69
CA ASP A 669 -5.81 19.67 26.31
C ASP A 669 -5.87 18.24 26.86
N ILE A 670 -5.83 18.14 28.19
CA ILE A 670 -5.73 16.88 28.92
C ILE A 670 -7.01 16.64 29.71
N LYS A 671 -7.92 15.84 29.16
CA LYS A 671 -9.28 15.74 29.71
C LYS A 671 -9.80 14.31 29.86
N ASN A 672 -10.53 14.03 30.93
CA ASN A 672 -11.24 12.76 31.14
C ASN A 672 -10.34 11.51 31.07
N ASN A 673 -9.08 11.60 31.50
CA ASN A 673 -8.20 10.45 31.59
C ASN A 673 -8.32 9.78 32.97
N LYS A 674 -8.15 8.46 33.02
CA LYS A 674 -8.21 7.67 34.25
C LYS A 674 -6.85 7.03 34.54
N PHE A 675 -6.29 7.32 35.70
CA PHE A 675 -5.01 6.80 36.15
C PHE A 675 -5.21 5.83 37.32
N TYR A 676 -4.83 4.58 37.15
CA TYR A 676 -4.88 3.52 38.16
C TYR A 676 -3.46 3.18 38.59
N ALA A 677 -3.12 3.48 39.85
CA ALA A 677 -1.86 3.07 40.44
C ALA A 677 -1.91 1.57 40.77
N LEU A 678 -0.91 0.81 40.34
CA LEU A 678 -0.83 -0.65 40.54
C LEU A 678 -0.11 -1.03 41.85
N LYS A 679 0.54 -0.08 42.52
CA LYS A 679 1.20 -0.25 43.82
C LYS A 679 0.88 0.91 44.76
N THR A 680 0.95 0.65 46.07
CA THR A 680 0.69 1.64 47.11
C THR A 680 1.60 2.86 46.86
N PRO A 681 1.07 4.09 46.82
CA PRO A 681 1.87 5.26 46.52
C PRO A 681 3.01 5.45 47.54
N ASP A 682 4.26 5.33 47.11
CA ASP A 682 5.37 6.00 47.81
C ASP A 682 5.21 7.52 47.66
N ALA A 683 5.97 8.32 48.42
CA ALA A 683 5.92 9.79 48.39
C ALA A 683 6.21 10.44 47.01
N ASP A 684 6.52 9.65 45.97
CA ASP A 684 7.06 10.07 44.67
C ASP A 684 6.23 9.57 43.46
N VAL A 685 4.92 9.31 43.63
CA VAL A 685 4.01 8.96 42.53
C VAL A 685 3.75 10.17 41.62
N ARG A 686 4.08 10.04 40.32
CA ARG A 686 4.00 11.14 39.32
C ARG A 686 3.12 10.75 38.14
N LEU A 687 1.81 10.63 38.40
CA LEU A 687 0.83 10.17 37.41
C LEU A 687 0.55 11.20 36.31
N LEU A 688 0.67 12.50 36.60
CA LEU A 688 0.54 13.57 35.63
C LEU A 688 1.59 14.65 35.92
N ILE A 689 2.42 14.97 34.92
CA ILE A 689 3.47 15.98 35.02
C ILE A 689 3.38 16.95 33.84
N PHE A 690 3.35 18.24 34.16
CA PHE A 690 3.68 19.32 33.22
C PHE A 690 5.05 19.86 33.61
N SER A 691 6.07 19.65 32.79
CA SER A 691 7.39 20.26 33.02
C SER A 691 7.53 21.57 32.23
N GLU A 692 8.69 22.24 32.40
CA GLU A 692 9.12 23.50 31.78
C GLU A 692 8.45 23.85 30.43
N ASN A 693 8.06 25.13 30.29
CA ASN A 693 7.57 25.75 29.04
C ASN A 693 6.31 25.13 28.41
N ALA A 694 5.47 24.45 29.20
CA ALA A 694 4.13 24.08 28.76
C ALA A 694 3.18 25.27 28.91
N ALA A 695 2.57 25.73 27.81
CA ALA A 695 1.78 26.96 27.83
C ALA A 695 0.46 26.85 27.05
N LEU A 696 -0.53 27.62 27.53
CA LEU A 696 -1.93 27.48 27.13
C LEU A 696 -2.45 26.03 27.27
N CYS A 697 -1.93 25.31 28.27
CA CYS A 697 -2.36 23.95 28.57
C CYS A 697 -3.57 23.97 29.51
N SER A 698 -4.56 23.14 29.22
CA SER A 698 -5.74 22.92 30.07
C SER A 698 -5.80 21.47 30.53
N GLU A 699 -6.30 21.27 31.74
CA GLU A 699 -6.64 19.95 32.25
C GLU A 699 -7.97 19.99 33.01
N SER A 700 -8.80 18.97 32.83
CA SER A 700 -10.10 18.85 33.50
C SER A 700 -10.56 17.39 33.55
N ASP A 701 -11.41 17.05 34.52
CA ASP A 701 -12.09 15.73 34.61
C ASP A 701 -11.16 14.50 34.66
N ASN A 702 -9.88 14.67 34.98
CA ASN A 702 -8.94 13.55 35.12
C ASN A 702 -9.12 12.88 36.50
N LEU A 703 -9.19 11.55 36.53
CA LEU A 703 -9.43 10.76 37.73
C LEU A 703 -8.21 9.92 38.10
N PHE A 704 -7.90 9.84 39.40
CA PHE A 704 -6.73 9.12 39.93
C PHE A 704 -7.18 8.13 41.00
N PHE A 705 -6.79 6.86 40.84
CA PHE A 705 -7.19 5.74 41.69
C PHE A 705 -5.96 5.05 42.27
N ALA A 706 -6.02 4.71 43.55
CA ALA A 706 -5.07 3.87 44.27
C ALA A 706 -5.27 2.38 43.90
N PRO A 707 -4.35 1.48 44.29
CA PRO A 707 -4.49 0.04 44.00
C PRO A 707 -5.74 -0.61 44.60
N ASP A 708 -6.23 -0.07 45.71
CA ASP A 708 -7.47 -0.50 46.38
C ASP A 708 -8.74 0.09 45.75
N GLY A 709 -8.59 0.89 44.68
CA GLY A 709 -9.69 1.57 43.98
C GLY A 709 -10.13 2.89 44.60
N SER A 710 -9.54 3.32 45.72
CA SER A 710 -9.85 4.61 46.35
C SER A 710 -9.30 5.80 45.54
N ALA A 711 -9.91 6.97 45.68
CA ALA A 711 -9.47 8.18 44.98
C ALA A 711 -8.17 8.75 45.59
N LEU A 712 -7.17 9.05 44.75
CA LEU A 712 -5.91 9.66 45.17
C LEU A 712 -5.99 11.20 45.17
N LYS A 713 -5.41 11.84 46.19
CA LYS A 713 -5.09 13.28 46.15
C LYS A 713 -3.84 13.48 45.30
N TYR A 714 -3.90 14.36 44.30
CA TYR A 714 -2.75 14.71 43.46
C TYR A 714 -2.30 16.15 43.71
N THR A 715 -0.99 16.37 43.70
CA THR A 715 -0.39 17.71 43.80
C THR A 715 -0.01 18.18 42.40
N LYS A 716 -0.54 19.34 41.99
CA LYS A 716 -0.24 19.97 40.72
C LYS A 716 1.07 20.75 40.83
N THR A 717 2.12 20.32 40.12
CA THR A 717 3.31 21.15 39.91
C THR A 717 3.22 21.78 38.53
N LEU A 718 2.74 23.02 38.46
CA LEU A 718 2.83 23.86 37.26
C LEU A 718 4.17 24.60 37.31
N ALA A 719 5.07 24.35 36.36
CA ALA A 719 6.15 25.30 36.11
C ALA A 719 5.53 26.52 35.40
N ALA A 720 5.69 27.71 35.98
CA ALA A 720 5.19 28.95 35.41
C ALA A 720 5.96 29.29 34.12
N GLY A 721 5.34 29.11 32.97
CA GLY A 721 5.80 29.62 31.69
C GLY A 721 4.78 30.60 31.12
N THR A 722 5.08 31.89 31.17
CA THR A 722 4.24 32.93 30.57
C THR A 722 4.51 32.98 29.06
N ILE A 723 3.55 32.57 28.22
CA ILE A 723 3.58 32.99 26.81
C ILE A 723 3.04 34.41 26.76
N HIS A 724 3.85 35.32 26.21
CA HIS A 724 3.40 36.65 25.84
C HIS A 724 2.63 36.56 24.52
N ALA A 725 1.34 36.21 24.59
CA ALA A 725 0.46 36.47 23.45
C ALA A 725 0.38 37.99 23.27
N VAL A 726 0.94 38.50 22.18
CA VAL A 726 0.89 39.92 21.84
C VAL A 726 -0.55 40.26 21.45
N LYS A 727 -1.18 41.21 22.14
CA LYS A 727 -2.52 41.66 21.76
C LYS A 727 -2.47 42.34 20.39
N PRO A 728 -3.37 41.97 19.45
CA PRO A 728 -3.44 42.63 18.15
C PRO A 728 -3.70 44.14 18.31
N LYS A 729 -2.97 44.97 17.55
CA LYS A 729 -3.06 46.43 17.51
C LYS A 729 -3.45 46.87 16.11
N LYS A 730 -4.17 47.97 15.87
CA LYS A 730 -4.44 48.44 14.50
C LYS A 730 -3.16 48.44 13.64
N THR A 731 -3.26 47.97 12.39
CA THR A 731 -2.10 47.90 11.49
C THR A 731 -1.66 49.30 11.09
N THR A 732 -0.50 49.70 11.58
CA THR A 732 0.06 51.04 11.37
C THR A 732 1.53 50.97 11.02
N VAL A 733 1.97 51.83 10.10
CA VAL A 733 3.39 52.03 9.75
C VAL A 733 3.78 53.46 10.10
N SER A 734 4.87 53.65 10.84
CA SER A 734 5.39 54.99 11.16
C SER A 734 6.10 55.61 9.96
N GLU A 735 6.23 56.94 9.97
CA GLU A 735 7.16 57.60 9.05
C GLU A 735 8.62 57.13 9.31
N PRO A 736 9.47 57.06 8.26
CA PRO A 736 10.87 56.69 8.43
C PRO A 736 11.66 57.76 9.18
N ILE A 737 12.30 57.38 10.27
CA ILE A 737 13.29 58.21 10.94
C ILE A 737 14.61 58.05 10.19
N ILE A 738 15.01 59.08 9.45
CA ILE A 738 16.23 59.08 8.64
C ILE A 738 17.36 59.76 9.42
N THR A 739 18.42 59.02 9.70
CA THR A 739 19.64 59.58 10.30
C THR A 739 20.73 59.62 9.25
N HIS A 740 21.15 60.82 8.83
CA HIS A 740 22.13 60.99 7.76
C HIS A 740 23.55 60.52 8.14
N SER A 741 23.88 60.54 9.44
CA SER A 741 25.13 60.01 10.00
C SER A 741 24.85 59.44 11.39
N ASP A 742 24.69 58.13 11.49
CA ASP A 742 24.40 57.43 12.74
C ASP A 742 25.70 56.95 13.41
N THR A 743 26.08 57.59 14.52
CA THR A 743 27.33 57.31 15.23
C THR A 743 27.40 55.89 15.80
N MET A 744 26.26 55.25 16.07
CA MET A 744 26.22 53.84 16.48
C MET A 744 26.47 52.87 15.33
N LEU A 745 26.28 53.33 14.09
CA LEU A 745 26.34 52.52 12.87
C LEU A 745 27.48 53.00 11.96
N ASN A 746 28.61 53.36 12.57
CA ASN A 746 29.82 53.79 11.87
C ASN A 746 29.63 55.02 10.97
N GLY A 747 28.76 55.95 11.36
CA GLY A 747 28.44 57.16 10.59
C GLY A 747 27.63 56.89 9.32
N ALA A 748 27.14 55.66 9.12
CA ALA A 748 26.31 55.33 7.97
C ALA A 748 24.95 56.01 8.04
N LYS A 749 24.34 56.24 6.87
CA LYS A 749 22.96 56.69 6.76
C LYS A 749 22.03 55.52 7.13
N SER A 750 21.12 55.75 8.07
CA SER A 750 20.20 54.73 8.57
C SER A 750 18.75 55.19 8.52
N TYR A 751 17.85 54.21 8.44
CA TYR A 751 16.40 54.38 8.41
C TYR A 751 15.83 53.46 9.49
N VAL A 752 15.03 54.03 10.39
CA VAL A 752 14.29 53.27 11.40
C VAL A 752 12.80 53.47 11.16
N ILE A 753 12.09 52.38 10.94
CA ILE A 753 10.63 52.36 10.78
C ILE A 753 10.06 51.43 11.83
N THR A 754 8.99 51.86 12.48
CA THR A 754 8.22 51.00 13.38
C THR A 754 6.87 50.67 12.76
N PHE A 755 6.39 49.45 12.97
CA PHE A 755 5.04 49.09 12.56
C PHE A 755 4.41 48.11 13.54
N SER A 756 3.08 48.13 13.60
CA SER A 756 2.27 47.19 14.40
C SER A 756 1.29 46.48 13.47
N LEU A 757 0.89 45.27 13.83
CA LEU A 757 -0.03 44.45 13.04
C LEU A 757 -1.33 44.20 13.81
N GLY A 758 -2.45 44.43 13.13
CA GLY A 758 -3.82 44.11 13.59
C GLY A 758 -4.12 42.66 13.41
N HIS A 759 -3.59 42.09 12.35
CA HIS A 759 -3.53 40.66 12.17
C HIS A 759 -2.18 40.27 11.56
N VAL A 760 -1.66 39.10 11.91
CA VAL A 760 -0.36 38.63 11.40
C VAL A 760 -0.33 38.56 9.85
N SER A 761 -1.48 38.33 9.22
CA SER A 761 -1.65 38.34 7.76
C SER A 761 -1.38 39.68 7.08
N ASP A 762 -1.29 40.76 7.86
CA ASP A 762 -1.01 42.09 7.33
C ASP A 762 0.48 42.28 7.03
N LEU A 763 1.34 41.42 7.60
CA LEU A 763 2.71 41.21 7.14
C LEU A 763 2.73 40.05 6.15
N LYS A 764 2.91 40.40 4.89
CA LYS A 764 2.93 39.46 3.77
C LYS A 764 4.35 39.23 3.29
N GLN A 765 4.55 38.10 2.63
CA GLN A 765 5.82 37.73 2.03
C GLN A 765 5.60 37.29 0.59
N HIS A 766 6.46 37.75 -0.32
CA HIS A 766 6.58 37.16 -1.65
C HIS A 766 7.84 36.30 -1.68
N ALA A 767 7.78 35.14 -2.31
CA ALA A 767 8.92 34.26 -2.54
C ALA A 767 8.79 33.52 -3.89
N GLY A 768 9.89 33.42 -4.65
CA GLY A 768 9.89 32.73 -5.94
C GLY A 768 10.94 33.27 -6.91
N SER A 769 10.55 33.43 -8.18
CA SER A 769 11.43 33.97 -9.23
C SER A 769 12.00 35.34 -8.85
N PHE A 770 13.30 35.52 -9.09
CA PHE A 770 14.05 36.73 -8.75
C PHE A 770 13.44 37.96 -9.42
N LYS A 771 13.17 39.00 -8.61
CA LYS A 771 12.70 40.32 -9.05
C LYS A 771 13.23 41.40 -8.12
N THR A 772 13.38 42.63 -8.58
CA THR A 772 13.68 43.77 -7.70
C THR A 772 12.52 44.05 -6.74
N VAL A 773 12.76 44.79 -5.65
CA VAL A 773 11.67 45.16 -4.73
C VAL A 773 10.62 45.98 -5.49
N SER A 774 11.03 46.94 -6.32
CA SER A 774 10.09 47.70 -7.17
C SER A 774 9.25 46.82 -8.10
N GLN A 775 9.83 45.77 -8.69
CA GLN A 775 9.09 44.83 -9.54
C GLN A 775 8.09 43.97 -8.75
N TRP A 776 8.45 43.54 -7.54
CA TRP A 776 7.53 42.85 -6.64
C TRP A 776 6.37 43.76 -6.22
N MET A 777 6.63 45.05 -6.03
CA MET A 777 5.65 46.04 -5.57
C MET A 777 4.85 46.70 -6.70
N ASN A 778 5.05 46.31 -7.96
CA ASN A 778 4.33 46.89 -9.09
C ASN A 778 2.81 46.67 -8.95
N GLY A 779 2.04 47.75 -8.90
CA GLY A 779 0.58 47.71 -8.69
C GLY A 779 0.14 47.38 -7.26
N SER A 780 1.06 47.30 -6.30
CA SER A 780 0.76 47.01 -4.89
C SER A 780 0.31 48.27 -4.14
N SER A 781 -0.68 48.11 -3.25
CA SER A 781 -1.14 49.15 -2.33
C SER A 781 -0.46 49.06 -0.95
N ALA A 782 0.67 48.36 -0.83
CA ALA A 782 1.39 48.29 0.43
C ALA A 782 1.97 49.66 0.82
N THR A 783 2.31 49.82 2.09
CA THR A 783 2.91 51.06 2.60
C THR A 783 4.42 50.92 2.73
N LEU A 784 4.89 49.71 3.04
CA LEU A 784 6.28 49.38 3.33
C LEU A 784 6.65 48.05 2.68
N ALA A 785 7.82 47.97 2.04
CA ALA A 785 8.40 46.71 1.59
C ALA A 785 9.93 46.72 1.69
N PHE A 786 10.52 45.56 1.97
CA PHE A 786 11.95 45.38 2.14
C PHE A 786 12.38 43.94 1.84
N ASN A 787 13.65 43.75 1.53
CA ASN A 787 14.19 42.44 1.21
C ASN A 787 14.15 41.47 2.42
N ALA A 788 13.97 40.18 2.15
CA ALA A 788 13.84 39.15 3.18
C ALA A 788 15.00 38.13 3.15
N SER A 789 14.73 36.89 2.75
CA SER A 789 15.67 35.76 2.82
C SER A 789 16.81 35.87 1.82
N ALA A 790 17.98 35.37 2.24
CA ALA A 790 19.12 35.20 1.35
C ALA A 790 18.97 34.00 0.43
N TRP A 791 19.90 33.90 -0.52
CA TRP A 791 19.94 32.84 -1.53
C TRP A 791 21.35 32.30 -1.73
N ASN A 792 21.45 31.13 -2.37
CA ASN A 792 22.71 30.50 -2.77
C ASN A 792 23.20 31.01 -4.15
N ILE A 793 24.42 31.58 -4.21
CA ILE A 793 24.97 32.26 -5.41
C ILE A 793 25.03 31.36 -6.62
N SER A 794 25.49 30.13 -6.41
CA SER A 794 25.73 29.19 -7.49
C SER A 794 24.44 28.64 -8.09
N THR A 795 23.41 28.42 -7.25
CA THR A 795 22.17 27.75 -7.67
C THR A 795 21.00 28.70 -7.90
N LYS A 796 21.10 29.97 -7.48
CA LYS A 796 20.02 30.98 -7.55
C LYS A 796 18.72 30.47 -6.94
N LYS A 797 18.81 29.91 -5.73
CA LYS A 797 17.68 29.37 -4.97
C LYS A 797 17.74 29.81 -3.50
N THR A 798 16.58 29.95 -2.87
CA THR A 798 16.43 30.18 -1.42
C THR A 798 16.36 28.87 -0.67
N ALA A 799 16.65 28.89 0.63
CA ALA A 799 16.25 27.79 1.51
C ALA A 799 14.72 27.67 1.55
N ASP A 800 14.23 26.52 2.01
CA ASP A 800 12.81 26.36 2.30
C ASP A 800 12.40 27.33 3.41
N ILE A 801 11.44 28.19 3.09
CA ILE A 801 10.86 29.19 3.98
C ILE A 801 9.36 28.98 4.07
N VAL A 802 8.73 29.56 5.10
CA VAL A 802 7.29 29.54 5.26
C VAL A 802 6.74 30.89 4.81
N VAL A 803 5.75 30.84 3.93
CA VAL A 803 5.02 31.99 3.41
C VAL A 803 3.53 31.77 3.65
N ASP A 804 2.91 32.69 4.38
CA ASP A 804 1.49 32.64 4.77
C ASP A 804 1.09 31.31 5.43
N GLY A 805 1.98 30.74 6.24
CA GLY A 805 1.79 29.46 6.92
C GLY A 805 2.01 28.21 6.05
N PHE A 806 2.52 28.35 4.83
CA PHE A 806 2.84 27.23 3.93
C PHE A 806 4.33 27.19 3.58
N ILE A 807 4.92 25.99 3.53
CA ILE A 807 6.30 25.83 3.05
C ILE A 807 6.38 26.16 1.55
N ASN A 808 7.29 27.05 1.20
CA ASN A 808 7.69 27.34 -0.17
C ASN A 808 8.99 26.58 -0.49
N ASP A 809 8.86 25.33 -0.99
CA ASP A 809 9.99 24.44 -1.34
C ASP A 809 10.65 24.87 -2.64
N THR A 810 11.95 25.18 -2.57
CA THR A 810 12.73 25.63 -3.74
C THR A 810 13.72 24.56 -4.24
N TYR A 811 14.01 23.51 -3.44
CA TYR A 811 15.11 22.56 -3.71
C TYR A 811 14.66 21.12 -4.01
N GLY A 812 13.50 20.65 -3.57
CA GLY A 812 12.98 19.29 -3.79
C GLY A 812 13.77 18.14 -3.14
N ILE A 813 15.05 18.35 -2.81
CA ILE A 813 15.92 17.50 -1.98
C ILE A 813 16.77 18.45 -1.14
N GLU A 814 16.54 18.48 0.18
CA GLU A 814 17.07 19.51 1.07
C GLU A 814 18.57 19.31 1.35
N ASP A 815 19.45 20.06 0.66
CA ASP A 815 20.87 20.25 1.03
C ASP A 815 21.12 21.74 1.32
N VAL A 816 20.60 22.25 2.45
CA VAL A 816 20.76 23.67 2.84
C VAL A 816 21.83 23.85 3.92
N TRP A 817 23.06 23.44 3.62
CA TRP A 817 24.20 23.56 4.53
C TRP A 817 24.66 25.01 4.80
N TRP A 818 24.23 25.95 3.95
CA TRP A 818 24.68 27.36 4.00
C TRP A 818 23.75 28.27 4.83
N ALA A 819 22.46 27.96 4.96
CA ALA A 819 21.54 28.69 5.82
C ALA A 819 21.52 28.04 7.20
N LYS A 820 22.12 28.71 8.18
CA LYS A 820 22.36 28.15 9.52
C LYS A 820 21.51 28.80 10.61
N SER A 821 20.68 29.77 10.26
CA SER A 821 19.78 30.44 11.22
C SER A 821 18.54 30.96 10.50
N CYS A 822 17.47 31.22 11.26
CA CYS A 822 16.19 31.64 10.72
C CYS A 822 15.43 32.55 11.70
N LEU A 823 14.67 33.48 11.15
CA LEU A 823 13.63 34.27 11.81
C LEU A 823 12.28 33.61 11.59
N PHE A 824 11.48 33.55 12.65
CA PHE A 824 10.12 33.04 12.65
C PHE A 824 9.19 34.13 13.12
N ILE A 825 8.09 34.32 12.40
CA ILE A 825 6.95 35.10 12.87
C ILE A 825 5.79 34.12 12.93
N ASP A 826 5.37 33.76 14.13
CA ASP A 826 4.29 32.78 14.31
C ASP A 826 2.91 33.39 14.04
N LYS A 827 1.88 32.54 13.96
CA LYS A 827 0.49 32.99 13.78
C LYS A 827 -0.04 33.90 14.90
N PHE A 828 0.66 33.98 16.03
CA PHE A 828 0.32 34.82 17.18
C PHE A 828 1.05 36.16 17.16
N ASN A 829 1.69 36.50 16.03
CA ASN A 829 2.44 37.73 15.85
C ASN A 829 3.63 37.83 16.80
N VAL A 830 4.30 36.70 17.09
CA VAL A 830 5.54 36.66 17.89
C VAL A 830 6.73 36.40 16.98
N LEU A 831 7.71 37.29 17.02
CA LEU A 831 9.00 37.13 16.35
C LEU A 831 9.96 36.35 17.25
N SER A 832 10.46 35.22 16.74
CA SER A 832 11.51 34.40 17.35
C SER A 832 12.69 34.23 16.39
N CYS A 833 13.86 33.90 16.94
CA CYS A 833 15.07 33.63 16.15
C CYS A 833 15.64 32.27 16.58
N ARG A 834 16.20 31.52 15.63
CA ARG A 834 16.85 30.21 15.89
C ARG A 834 18.18 30.10 15.18
N ASP A 835 19.09 29.36 15.81
CA ASP A 835 20.43 29.06 15.32
C ASP A 835 20.59 27.55 15.19
N PHE A 836 20.83 27.02 14.00
CA PHE A 836 20.86 25.58 13.77
C PHE A 836 22.27 24.94 13.86
N THR A 837 23.35 25.66 14.19
CA THR A 837 24.72 25.11 14.08
C THR A 837 25.08 23.99 15.06
N ALA A 838 24.27 23.75 16.09
CA ALA A 838 24.54 22.77 17.14
C ALA A 838 24.50 21.29 16.68
N ASN A 839 24.00 20.98 15.48
CA ASN A 839 23.96 19.62 14.94
C ASN A 839 25.29 19.29 14.23
N THR A 840 26.25 18.76 14.98
CA THR A 840 27.59 18.36 14.50
C THR A 840 27.62 17.08 13.66
N ALA A 841 26.48 16.43 13.41
CA ALA A 841 26.41 15.35 12.43
C ALA A 841 26.32 15.95 11.03
N ALA A 842 27.45 15.98 10.32
CA ALA A 842 27.62 16.46 8.94
C ALA A 842 26.72 15.77 7.86
N SER A 843 25.70 15.01 8.28
CA SER A 843 24.84 14.16 7.44
C SER A 843 23.34 14.32 7.69
N VAL A 844 22.89 15.24 8.55
CA VAL A 844 21.46 15.53 8.73
C VAL A 844 21.13 16.86 8.07
N PRO A 845 20.41 16.89 6.94
CA PRO A 845 20.06 18.15 6.29
C PRO A 845 19.22 19.03 7.21
N PHE A 846 19.56 20.32 7.26
CA PHE A 846 18.86 21.33 8.06
C PHE A 846 17.46 21.61 7.47
N MET A 847 16.42 21.06 8.11
CA MET A 847 15.03 21.19 7.65
C MET A 847 14.37 22.48 8.16
N LEU A 848 14.92 23.64 7.78
CA LEU A 848 14.50 24.98 8.25
C LEU A 848 13.03 25.28 8.01
N GLY A 849 12.48 24.92 6.85
CA GLY A 849 11.06 25.10 6.54
C GLY A 849 10.14 24.23 7.40
N THR A 850 10.59 23.03 7.76
CA THR A 850 9.80 22.14 8.64
C THR A 850 9.86 22.61 10.09
N ALA A 851 11.06 22.95 10.55
CA ALA A 851 11.28 23.61 11.83
C ALA A 851 10.37 24.82 12.02
N ALA A 852 10.22 25.63 10.98
CA ALA A 852 9.34 26.79 10.98
C ALA A 852 7.88 26.44 11.18
N MET A 853 7.41 25.41 10.48
CA MET A 853 6.05 24.92 10.66
C MET A 853 5.82 24.37 12.08
N ALA A 854 6.86 23.83 12.74
CA ALA A 854 6.80 23.31 14.12
C ALA A 854 6.41 24.43 15.10
N GLU A 855 6.90 25.62 14.80
CA GLU A 855 6.67 26.84 15.57
C GLU A 855 5.47 27.63 15.06
N MET A 856 4.66 27.06 14.16
CA MET A 856 3.54 27.74 13.53
C MET A 856 3.92 29.05 12.84
N ALA A 857 5.10 29.07 12.23
CA ALA A 857 5.52 30.21 11.45
C ALA A 857 4.43 30.58 10.44
N TRP A 858 3.97 31.81 10.52
CA TRP A 858 3.20 32.46 9.47
C TRP A 858 4.13 32.92 8.36
N GLN A 859 5.29 33.47 8.74
CA GLN A 859 6.35 33.85 7.82
C GLN A 859 7.72 33.43 8.37
N THR A 860 8.68 33.14 7.49
CA THR A 860 10.09 33.02 7.87
C THR A 860 11.06 33.74 6.95
N ALA A 861 12.21 34.08 7.50
CA ALA A 861 13.34 34.51 6.71
C ALA A 861 14.65 33.88 7.16
N VAL A 862 15.47 33.48 6.19
CA VAL A 862 16.77 32.85 6.47
C VAL A 862 17.91 33.80 6.13
N PHE A 863 18.87 33.91 7.04
CA PHE A 863 20.16 34.51 6.76
C PHE A 863 21.18 34.12 7.84
N ARG A 864 22.28 34.87 7.93
CA ARG A 864 23.44 34.53 8.74
C ARG A 864 23.11 34.34 10.21
N SER A 865 22.56 35.33 10.93
CA SER A 865 22.49 35.24 12.39
C SER A 865 21.32 36.00 13.04
N PRO A 866 20.80 35.48 14.18
CA PRO A 866 20.11 36.30 15.18
C PRO A 866 20.98 37.46 15.67
N LEU A 867 20.34 38.54 16.13
CA LEU A 867 21.01 39.74 16.64
C LEU A 867 20.70 39.94 18.13
N VAL A 868 19.42 39.83 18.49
CA VAL A 868 18.93 39.93 19.87
C VAL A 868 18.01 38.74 20.12
N VAL A 869 18.20 38.07 21.25
CA VAL A 869 17.37 36.93 21.66
C VAL A 869 17.04 37.10 23.15
N ASP A 870 15.76 37.09 23.48
CA ASP A 870 15.25 37.23 24.85
C ASP A 870 15.76 38.51 25.57
N GLY A 871 15.81 39.62 24.83
CA GLY A 871 16.24 40.93 25.35
C GLY A 871 17.74 41.06 25.59
N SER A 872 18.55 40.10 25.13
CA SER A 872 20.00 40.11 25.25
C SER A 872 20.68 40.02 23.88
N LEU A 873 21.87 40.61 23.75
CA LEU A 873 22.68 40.43 22.53
C LEU A 873 22.98 38.95 22.32
N TYR A 874 22.84 38.52 21.08
CA TYR A 874 23.19 37.16 20.69
C TYR A 874 24.69 37.06 20.35
N ASP A 875 25.34 35.97 20.76
CA ASP A 875 26.75 35.69 20.45
C ASP A 875 26.87 34.61 19.36
N PRO A 876 26.94 34.99 18.07
CA PRO A 876 27.05 34.04 16.96
C PRO A 876 28.45 33.45 16.77
N ILE A 877 29.45 33.97 17.49
CA ILE A 877 30.83 33.48 17.39
C ILE A 877 30.92 32.16 18.17
N SER A 878 30.33 32.12 19.36
CA SER A 878 30.32 30.93 20.23
C SER A 878 29.73 29.68 19.56
N THR A 879 28.79 29.87 18.64
CA THR A 879 28.09 28.79 17.93
C THR A 879 28.67 28.51 16.55
N GLY A 880 29.69 29.27 16.11
CA GLY A 880 30.34 29.09 14.82
C GLY A 880 29.46 29.42 13.61
N ILE A 881 28.34 30.12 13.79
CA ILE A 881 27.50 30.62 12.69
C ILE A 881 28.30 31.62 11.85
N ILE A 882 28.98 32.55 12.52
CA ILE A 882 29.76 33.63 11.91
C ILE A 882 31.14 33.67 12.57
N SER A 883 32.18 33.96 11.78
CA SER A 883 33.51 34.23 12.32
C SER A 883 33.53 35.52 13.14
N GLN A 884 34.51 35.65 14.05
CA GLN A 884 34.71 36.88 14.81
C GLN A 884 34.84 38.12 13.90
N ASN A 885 35.62 38.01 12.82
CA ASN A 885 35.74 39.10 11.84
C ASN A 885 34.39 39.44 11.20
N GLY A 886 33.59 38.43 10.83
CA GLY A 886 32.28 38.61 10.22
C GLY A 886 31.26 39.32 11.13
N TYR A 887 31.37 39.14 12.45
CA TYR A 887 30.48 39.77 13.42
C TYR A 887 30.94 41.17 13.82
N GLU A 888 32.24 41.32 14.11
CA GLU A 888 32.79 42.52 14.76
C GLU A 888 33.49 43.50 13.80
N ARG A 889 33.91 43.08 12.61
CA ARG A 889 34.76 43.89 11.71
C ARG A 889 34.18 44.10 10.32
N ASP A 890 33.47 43.11 9.77
CA ASP A 890 32.91 43.19 8.42
C ASP A 890 31.79 44.24 8.35
N ILE A 891 32.07 45.33 7.65
CA ILE A 891 31.11 46.39 7.34
C ILE A 891 30.35 46.09 6.05
N SER A 892 29.04 46.32 6.07
CA SER A 892 28.17 46.16 4.90
C SER A 892 26.90 46.97 5.09
N ALA A 893 26.13 47.15 4.01
CA ALA A 893 24.73 47.52 4.12
C ALA A 893 23.96 46.44 4.89
N ARG A 894 22.99 46.84 5.71
CA ARG A 894 22.21 45.91 6.55
C ARG A 894 20.71 46.18 6.44
N THR A 895 19.94 45.09 6.41
CA THR A 895 18.51 45.09 6.71
C THR A 895 18.33 44.18 7.92
N ALA A 896 17.64 44.65 8.96
CA ALA A 896 17.38 43.85 10.14
C ALA A 896 15.97 44.13 10.67
N LEU A 897 15.30 43.10 11.15
CA LEU A 897 13.95 43.18 11.69
C LEU A 897 13.98 42.73 13.16
N GLY A 898 13.43 43.57 14.04
CA GLY A 898 13.24 43.25 15.45
C GLY A 898 11.81 43.45 15.89
N GLN A 899 11.47 42.88 17.06
CA GLN A 899 10.18 43.06 17.72
C GLN A 899 10.39 43.42 19.19
N LYS A 900 9.65 44.42 19.66
CA LYS A 900 9.60 44.83 21.07
C LYS A 900 8.67 43.92 21.87
N GLY A 901 8.79 43.94 23.19
CA GLY A 901 7.95 43.10 24.08
C GLY A 901 6.45 43.39 24.01
N ASP A 902 6.05 44.53 23.44
CA ASP A 902 4.65 44.91 23.23
C ASP A 902 4.11 44.52 21.84
N GLY A 903 4.91 43.80 21.03
CA GLY A 903 4.54 43.36 19.69
C GLY A 903 4.94 44.28 18.55
N THR A 904 5.41 45.49 18.84
CA THR A 904 5.78 46.48 17.82
C THR A 904 7.04 46.01 17.08
N TYR A 905 7.00 45.98 15.75
CA TYR A 905 8.16 45.70 14.92
C TYR A 905 9.03 46.94 14.72
N VAL A 906 10.33 46.72 14.60
CA VAL A 906 11.35 47.72 14.29
C VAL A 906 12.16 47.22 13.10
N LEU A 907 12.00 47.88 11.96
CA LEU A 907 12.83 47.68 10.79
C LEU A 907 14.00 48.66 10.82
N LEU A 908 15.21 48.13 10.77
CA LEU A 908 16.45 48.89 10.64
C LEU A 908 17.03 48.63 9.25
N VAL A 909 17.22 49.70 8.47
CA VAL A 909 17.93 49.67 7.19
C VAL A 909 19.13 50.61 7.25
N VAL A 910 20.29 50.15 6.77
CA VAL A 910 21.54 50.89 6.78
C VAL A 910 22.14 50.89 5.39
N ASP A 911 22.33 52.07 4.81
CA ASP A 911 22.97 52.22 3.50
C ASP A 911 24.47 51.92 3.59
N GLY A 912 24.97 51.14 2.64
CA GLY A 912 26.41 50.94 2.48
C GLY A 912 26.79 50.03 1.33
N ARG A 913 28.03 49.57 1.30
CA ARG A 913 28.55 48.62 0.30
C ARG A 913 29.51 47.68 1.01
N THR A 914 29.32 46.37 0.82
CA THR A 914 30.11 45.33 1.52
C THR A 914 31.60 45.58 1.35
N GLY A 915 32.33 45.68 2.47
CA GLY A 915 33.77 45.91 2.51
C GLY A 915 34.20 47.39 2.39
N GLU A 916 33.28 48.31 2.11
CA GLU A 916 33.60 49.73 1.89
C GLU A 916 32.93 50.65 2.91
N ARG A 917 31.60 50.58 3.07
CA ARG A 917 30.84 51.43 4.00
C ARG A 917 29.62 50.70 4.55
N GLY A 918 29.07 51.19 5.65
CA GLY A 918 27.93 50.60 6.34
C GLY A 918 28.29 50.30 7.80
N CYS A 919 27.66 49.29 8.40
CA CYS A 919 27.90 48.93 9.78
C CYS A 919 28.24 47.44 9.96
N THR A 920 28.83 47.12 11.09
CA THR A 920 29.08 45.73 11.50
C THR A 920 27.78 45.12 12.01
N MET A 921 27.73 43.78 12.03
CA MET A 921 26.55 43.08 12.53
C MET A 921 26.34 43.32 14.03
N LYS A 922 27.45 43.41 14.80
CA LYS A 922 27.44 43.80 16.21
C LYS A 922 26.81 45.17 16.44
N GLN A 923 27.17 46.17 15.64
CA GLN A 923 26.59 47.51 15.73
C GLN A 923 25.08 47.52 15.46
N ALA A 924 24.62 46.75 14.47
CA ALA A 924 23.19 46.59 14.19
C ALA A 924 22.45 45.91 15.36
N ALA A 925 23.04 44.87 15.97
CA ALA A 925 22.48 44.20 17.15
C ALA A 925 22.35 45.16 18.35
N GLU A 926 23.41 45.90 18.66
CA GLU A 926 23.43 46.91 19.73
C GLU A 926 22.39 48.01 19.51
N LYS A 927 22.22 48.47 18.26
CA LYS A 927 21.20 49.47 17.90
C LYS A 927 19.79 48.93 18.15
N LEU A 928 19.47 47.73 17.67
CA LEU A 928 18.15 47.12 17.82
C LEU A 928 17.80 46.83 19.28
N LEU A 929 18.78 46.39 20.08
CA LEU A 929 18.62 46.24 21.53
C LEU A 929 18.30 47.58 22.21
N ARG A 930 19.03 48.65 21.88
CA ARG A 930 18.75 50.00 22.42
C ARG A 930 17.40 50.56 21.99
N LEU A 931 16.89 50.17 20.81
CA LEU A 931 15.54 50.52 20.35
C LEU A 931 14.44 49.71 21.06
N GLY A 932 14.80 48.81 21.98
CA GLY A 932 13.89 48.06 22.84
C GLY A 932 13.42 46.74 22.26
N CYS A 933 14.09 46.20 21.24
CA CYS A 933 13.75 44.90 20.68
C CYS A 933 14.08 43.80 21.70
N VAL A 934 13.15 42.87 21.89
CA VAL A 934 13.35 41.65 22.69
C VAL A 934 13.91 40.54 21.81
N ASN A 935 13.47 40.45 20.56
CA ASN A 935 14.06 39.56 19.55
C ASN A 935 14.38 40.37 18.30
N ALA A 936 15.50 40.07 17.64
CA ALA A 936 15.83 40.68 16.36
C ALA A 936 16.76 39.79 15.52
N PHE A 937 16.59 39.88 14.21
CA PHE A 937 17.30 39.06 13.23
C PHE A 937 17.88 39.89 12.10
N ASN A 938 19.04 39.48 11.60
CA ASN A 938 19.67 40.10 10.45
C ASN A 938 19.13 39.46 9.17
N LEU A 939 18.56 40.25 8.26
CA LEU A 939 18.07 39.79 6.95
C LEU A 939 19.16 39.91 5.89
N ASP A 940 18.88 39.47 4.66
CA ASP A 940 19.86 39.51 3.58
C ASP A 940 20.42 40.94 3.41
N GLY A 941 21.73 41.07 3.30
CA GLY A 941 22.43 42.35 3.40
C GLY A 941 23.20 42.71 2.14
N GLY A 942 24.09 43.71 2.24
CA GLY A 942 24.92 44.16 1.12
C GLY A 942 24.08 44.68 -0.05
N GLY A 943 24.41 44.25 -1.27
CA GLY A 943 23.70 44.71 -2.48
C GLY A 943 22.21 44.37 -2.52
N SER A 944 21.72 43.46 -1.67
CA SER A 944 20.29 43.12 -1.56
C SER A 944 19.48 44.16 -0.77
N VAL A 945 20.13 45.11 -0.08
CA VAL A 945 19.45 46.09 0.77
C VAL A 945 18.66 47.08 -0.07
N THR A 946 17.34 46.98 0.01
CA THR A 946 16.40 47.87 -0.68
C THR A 946 15.18 48.11 0.20
N LEU A 947 14.81 49.37 0.36
CA LEU A 947 13.71 49.84 1.20
C LEU A 947 12.74 50.67 0.36
N TRP A 948 11.52 50.14 0.24
CA TRP A 948 10.41 50.77 -0.47
C TRP A 948 9.40 51.31 0.55
N TYR A 949 8.98 52.56 0.39
CA TYR A 949 8.02 53.24 1.25
C TYR A 949 7.13 54.17 0.42
N LYS A 950 5.80 54.08 0.59
CA LYS A 950 4.79 54.90 -0.11
C LYS A 950 5.03 55.02 -1.63
N GLY A 951 5.27 53.91 -2.33
CA GLY A 951 5.42 53.93 -3.78
C GLY A 951 6.85 54.12 -4.29
N GLN A 952 7.83 54.38 -3.42
CA GLN A 952 9.17 54.82 -3.83
C GLN A 952 10.28 54.11 -3.07
N ILE A 953 11.43 53.94 -3.70
CA ILE A 953 12.67 53.55 -3.02
C ILE A 953 13.24 54.78 -2.30
N ILE A 954 13.42 54.67 -0.99
CA ILE A 954 13.88 55.80 -0.15
C ILE A 954 15.32 55.67 0.32
N ASN A 955 15.92 54.48 0.17
CA ASN A 955 17.32 54.24 0.48
C ASN A 955 18.20 54.33 -0.77
N SER A 956 19.51 54.07 -0.64
CA SER A 956 20.44 54.03 -1.77
C SER A 956 20.96 52.60 -2.01
N PRO A 957 20.26 51.77 -2.81
CA PRO A 957 20.72 50.43 -3.17
C PRO A 957 22.14 50.45 -3.74
N SER A 958 22.96 49.48 -3.33
CA SER A 958 24.40 49.50 -3.56
C SER A 958 24.89 48.48 -4.59
N ASP A 959 23.98 47.79 -5.28
CA ASP A 959 24.37 46.86 -6.34
C ASP A 959 24.75 47.64 -7.60
N ASP A 960 25.60 47.07 -8.46
CA ASP A 960 26.18 47.81 -9.60
C ASP A 960 25.11 48.31 -10.61
N LYS A 961 23.91 47.72 -10.59
CA LYS A 961 22.76 48.11 -11.43
C LYS A 961 21.65 48.84 -10.65
N GLY A 962 21.90 49.28 -9.42
CA GLY A 962 20.90 49.85 -8.52
C GLY A 962 20.25 48.78 -7.64
N GLU A 963 18.94 48.55 -7.79
CA GLU A 963 18.23 47.49 -7.05
C GLU A 963 18.70 46.11 -7.50
N ARG A 964 19.06 45.25 -6.53
CA ARG A 964 19.32 43.84 -6.79
C ARG A 964 18.01 43.06 -6.89
N GLU A 965 17.94 42.12 -7.83
CA GLU A 965 16.86 41.13 -7.84
C GLU A 965 17.00 40.19 -6.64
N VAL A 966 15.92 40.06 -5.87
CA VAL A 966 15.83 39.21 -4.69
C VAL A 966 14.73 38.16 -4.87
N PRO A 967 14.92 36.97 -4.30
CA PRO A 967 13.96 35.86 -4.41
C PRO A 967 12.80 36.00 -3.43
N SER A 968 12.92 36.87 -2.41
CA SER A 968 11.86 37.11 -1.44
C SER A 968 11.89 38.50 -0.82
N ILE A 969 10.72 39.01 -0.47
CA ILE A 969 10.53 40.30 0.22
C ILE A 969 9.46 40.18 1.30
N PHE A 970 9.56 41.03 2.33
CA PHE A 970 8.46 41.31 3.24
C PHE A 970 7.77 42.62 2.85
N TYR A 971 6.46 42.69 3.03
CA TYR A 971 5.71 43.92 2.84
C TYR A 971 4.51 44.01 3.79
N VAL A 972 4.14 45.24 4.12
CA VAL A 972 3.05 45.55 5.05
C VAL A 972 2.04 46.47 4.38
N GLN A 973 0.77 46.09 4.48
CA GLN A 973 -0.35 46.92 4.07
C GLN A 973 -0.99 47.51 5.33
N GLY A 974 -0.81 48.81 5.58
CA GLY A 974 -1.27 49.45 6.81
C GLY A 974 -1.40 50.96 6.70
N GLU A 975 -2.23 51.57 7.55
CA GLU A 975 -2.39 53.03 7.60
C GLU A 975 -1.13 53.72 8.15
N ILE A 976 -0.90 54.98 7.76
CA ILE A 976 0.25 55.74 8.28
C ILE A 976 -0.09 56.28 9.67
N GLN A 977 0.81 56.02 10.62
CA GLN A 977 0.62 56.43 12.01
C GLN A 977 0.67 57.96 12.11
N GLY A 978 -0.47 58.61 12.31
CA GLY A 978 -0.60 60.06 12.46
C GLY A 978 -1.37 60.79 11.36
N GLU A 979 -1.75 60.13 10.25
CA GLU A 979 -2.73 60.70 9.31
C GLU A 979 -4.14 60.50 9.90
N THR A 980 -4.72 61.58 10.43
CA THR A 980 -6.16 61.59 10.73
C THR A 980 -6.87 61.53 9.37
N SER A 981 -7.71 60.52 9.14
CA SER A 981 -8.59 60.50 7.99
C SER A 981 -9.54 61.69 8.07
N VAL A 982 -9.19 62.78 7.40
CA VAL A 982 -10.18 63.74 6.92
C VAL A 982 -10.67 63.19 5.60
N LEU A 983 -11.67 62.31 5.68
CA LEU A 983 -12.67 62.06 4.64
C LEU A 983 -13.93 61.51 5.31
#